data_AF-A0A536F553-F1
#
_entry.id   AF-A0A536F553-F1
#
_cell.length_a   1.000
_cell.length_b   1.000
_cell.length_c   1.000
_cell.angle_alpha   90.00
_cell.angle_beta   90.00
_cell.angle_gamma   90.00
#
_symmetry.space_group_name_H-M   'P 1'
#
loop_
_entity.id
_entity.type
_entity.pdbx_description
1 polymer ?
#
loop_
_entity_poly.entity_id
_entity_poly.type
_entity_poly.pdbx_seq_one_letter_code
_entity_poly.pdbx_strand_id
1 'polypeptide(L)'
;LKADRRILCPVLIGRNAELGQLESLVRECLGGRGRTALVSGEAGVGKSAAIRDFVQRARGLGVRAFTGECTEIDARRPFGPFMDIARAANRLSSLPVAPPDAAAAGADRYRLHSFFTSLLADLSSERPIIIVIEDLHWADEASLELFPHLARKLRGAALLLVGTYRSDELHRRHPLRPVLAELGRGRLAVNIPLRRLTEDEVADFLREAMRLDRAPTPEFRRAIFETCEGNPLFIEEVLRALAERGDVEYRDGSWRRTKEVADIVIPDTLRDAILERFTTLPEETQNVLRYAAVIGQDFDFDLLLRVTGSEDADLVGALRASINAQLLVEIADEEGADRYSFRHALTRESVLLDLLKHERRRVHAIVGQAIESRAGTSVATHAEELAYHFDEAGDRERAFRYHDLAARESYGLFAFARAAGHLERAVELAGNDEPALGDLQLRLAYAADLGAMPRRALRAAEEARRWFEEAGDTRGAGLALTRVANYRWFLGETRVARSAAEDAVRLLKPLGKSQELAGAYAQVAKLAYLDLDFSTAAEWGQPAVDMAREQGALSTEADSLITLGSADGQLGRIQGVARTREGIALASAHDLVGVAMRGYHNLWISLSATGSSGAEVRPMYEEMFAYARRHGYRTETLLADEAGYLFAGGDWDAVLRLAQETRGETVWTAQLQVAEAFILAGREGPARSLPLLEVPRRVLRDVSASHKLFLASTLGRVTLLAGDPRATLDHLDGLAAGVGAGLFPAPEIDEAPVLTIAAAITLEDSVARDRWIEVALADEASARRVTARARRAFAQAERALNDGHLDPAISLLAESAELLRQSFLPFGETLARRRRIELLLRRNGVGDREAAQEELAAILPYWRKAKATWYLGQLERWAAGLGLVFPLEVSEARTPATRSARAQLTAREREVAALVATGLSNKEIAEKLVISERTAEGHVEHILGKLELRSRSQIASWHAGGDPTRASS
;
A
#
# COMPACT_ATOMS: atom_id res chain seq x y z
N LEU A 1 50.00 14.82 -18.72
CA LEU A 1 50.67 16.09 -18.31
C LEU A 1 49.72 17.29 -18.10
N LYS A 2 48.40 17.21 -18.33
CA LYS A 2 47.46 18.37 -18.19
C LYS A 2 46.57 18.38 -16.94
N ALA A 3 46.60 17.36 -16.07
CA ALA A 3 45.75 17.31 -14.87
C ALA A 3 46.17 18.30 -13.77
N ASP A 4 47.43 18.74 -13.77
CA ASP A 4 48.04 19.55 -12.69
C ASP A 4 47.89 21.07 -12.89
N ARG A 5 47.03 21.51 -13.82
CA ARG A 5 46.74 22.92 -14.15
C ARG A 5 45.24 23.27 -14.03
N ARG A 6 44.49 22.63 -13.14
CA ARG A 6 43.09 23.01 -12.86
C ARG A 6 43.05 23.92 -11.63
N ILE A 7 42.40 25.10 -11.73
CA ILE A 7 42.08 25.94 -10.58
C ILE A 7 40.75 25.42 -9.99
N LEU A 8 40.86 24.57 -8.98
CA LEU A 8 39.75 24.01 -8.22
C LEU A 8 40.18 23.97 -6.76
N CYS A 9 39.29 24.29 -5.83
CA CYS A 9 39.62 24.19 -4.42
C CYS A 9 39.59 22.71 -4.00
N PRO A 10 40.72 22.14 -3.54
CA PRO A 10 40.79 20.72 -3.20
C PRO A 10 40.16 20.42 -1.83
N VAL A 11 39.87 21.44 -1.03
CA VAL A 11 39.40 21.31 0.35
C VAL A 11 38.10 22.07 0.59
N LEU A 12 37.29 21.59 1.51
CA LEU A 12 36.04 22.25 1.88
C LEU A 12 36.31 23.38 2.89
N ILE A 13 36.04 24.63 2.50
CA ILE A 13 36.26 25.82 3.33
C ILE A 13 34.96 26.29 3.97
N GLY A 14 35.02 26.73 5.24
CA GLY A 14 33.92 27.45 5.89
C GLY A 14 32.66 26.61 6.18
N ARG A 15 32.81 25.30 6.38
CA ARG A 15 31.69 24.36 6.64
C ARG A 15 31.74 23.63 7.99
N ASN A 16 32.63 24.05 8.89
CA ASN A 16 32.87 23.36 10.15
C ASN A 16 31.63 23.33 11.07
N ALA A 17 30.84 24.41 11.08
CA ALA A 17 29.64 24.48 11.92
C ALA A 17 28.53 23.54 11.41
N GLU A 18 28.28 23.54 10.10
CA GLU A 18 27.28 22.71 9.43
C GLU A 18 27.65 21.22 9.52
N LEU A 19 28.92 20.89 9.27
CA LEU A 19 29.44 19.53 9.45
C LEU A 19 29.33 19.08 10.91
N GLY A 20 29.65 19.95 11.87
CA GLY A 20 29.52 19.65 13.29
C GLY A 20 28.07 19.35 13.71
N GLN A 21 27.08 20.01 13.09
CA GLN A 21 25.66 19.71 13.29
C GLN A 21 25.28 18.35 12.72
N LEU A 22 25.66 18.04 11.48
CA LEU A 22 25.41 16.73 10.86
C LEU A 22 26.07 15.59 11.66
N GLU A 23 27.32 15.78 12.10
CA GLU A 23 28.04 14.83 12.96
C GLU A 23 27.35 14.64 14.32
N SER A 24 26.76 15.69 14.89
CA SER A 24 25.95 15.56 16.12
C SER A 24 24.72 14.69 15.90
N LEU A 25 24.04 14.85 14.75
CA LEU A 25 22.88 14.03 14.41
C LEU A 25 23.27 12.55 14.21
N VAL A 26 24.44 12.28 13.60
CA VAL A 26 24.97 10.91 13.50
C VAL A 26 25.19 10.31 14.87
N ARG A 27 25.78 11.05 15.82
CA ARG A 27 25.97 10.56 17.20
C ARG A 27 24.65 10.22 17.89
N GLU A 28 23.58 10.98 17.63
CA GLU A 28 22.24 10.64 18.13
C GLU A 28 21.68 9.37 17.48
N CYS A 29 21.92 9.15 16.18
CA CYS A 29 21.53 7.93 15.48
C CYS A 29 22.28 6.69 15.94
N LEU A 30 23.57 6.82 16.29
CA LEU A 30 24.34 5.74 16.93
C LEU A 30 23.71 5.31 18.27
N GLY A 31 22.98 6.21 18.95
CA GLY A 31 22.19 5.91 20.14
C GLY A 31 20.80 5.32 19.86
N GLY A 32 20.51 4.89 18.62
CA GLY A 32 19.24 4.27 18.22
C GLY A 32 18.10 5.26 17.95
N ARG A 33 18.40 6.56 17.77
CA ARG A 33 17.38 7.59 17.54
C ARG A 33 17.43 8.09 16.11
N GLY A 34 16.33 7.92 15.38
CA GLY A 34 16.19 8.42 14.02
C GLY A 34 16.21 9.94 13.97
N ARG A 35 16.92 10.49 13.00
CA ARG A 35 17.01 11.94 12.76
C ARG A 35 16.79 12.26 11.29
N THR A 36 16.35 13.48 11.04
CA THR A 36 16.23 14.03 9.69
C THR A 36 16.93 15.38 9.64
N ALA A 37 17.73 15.60 8.62
CA ALA A 37 18.41 16.86 8.32
C ALA A 37 17.96 17.37 6.95
N LEU A 38 17.72 18.68 6.86
CA LEU A 38 17.44 19.38 5.63
C LEU A 38 18.58 20.37 5.37
N VAL A 39 19.34 20.12 4.30
CA VAL A 39 20.49 20.91 3.92
C VAL A 39 20.08 21.84 2.78
N SER A 40 19.85 23.09 3.11
CA SER A 40 19.34 24.09 2.17
C SER A 40 20.43 25.07 1.77
N GLY A 41 20.38 25.57 0.54
CA GLY A 41 21.22 26.68 0.13
C GLY A 41 21.13 26.90 -1.37
N GLU A 42 21.66 28.01 -1.83
CA GLU A 42 21.60 28.41 -3.24
C GLU A 42 22.36 27.43 -4.16
N ALA A 43 22.06 27.50 -5.45
CA ALA A 43 22.85 26.84 -6.47
C ALA A 43 24.36 27.13 -6.30
N GLY A 44 25.20 26.09 -6.38
CA GLY A 44 26.66 26.24 -6.31
C GLY A 44 27.27 26.52 -4.93
N VAL A 45 26.48 26.71 -3.86
CA VAL A 45 27.01 27.04 -2.51
C VAL A 45 27.85 25.91 -1.85
N GLY A 46 27.91 24.73 -2.47
CA GLY A 46 28.70 23.59 -2.00
C GLY A 46 27.92 22.52 -1.21
N LYS A 47 26.59 22.40 -1.40
CA LYS A 47 25.75 21.39 -0.73
C LYS A 47 26.28 19.95 -0.92
N SER A 48 26.42 19.50 -2.16
CA SER A 48 26.90 18.14 -2.48
C SER A 48 28.35 17.90 -2.06
N ALA A 49 29.20 18.95 -2.04
CA ALA A 49 30.56 18.84 -1.52
C ALA A 49 30.57 18.63 0.01
N ALA A 50 29.75 19.38 0.75
CA ALA A 50 29.61 19.22 2.19
C ALA A 50 29.01 17.85 2.56
N ILE A 51 28.02 17.37 1.81
CA ILE A 51 27.42 16.05 2.01
C ILE A 51 28.41 14.92 1.72
N ARG A 52 29.20 15.02 0.65
CA ARG A 52 30.25 14.02 0.36
C ARG A 52 31.29 13.93 1.46
N ASP A 53 31.79 15.08 1.94
CA ASP A 53 32.76 15.12 3.05
C ASP A 53 32.14 14.55 4.34
N PHE A 54 30.91 14.95 4.67
CA PHE A 54 30.15 14.41 5.79
C PHE A 54 29.98 12.87 5.71
N VAL A 55 29.54 12.35 4.56
CA VAL A 55 29.36 10.91 4.35
C VAL A 55 30.68 10.16 4.49
N GLN A 56 31.79 10.72 3.98
CA GLN A 56 33.11 10.12 4.13
C GLN A 56 33.54 10.05 5.60
N ARG A 57 33.34 11.12 6.38
CA ARG A 57 33.60 11.14 7.83
C ARG A 57 32.73 10.13 8.58
N ALA A 58 31.44 10.06 8.25
CA ALA A 58 30.50 9.13 8.89
C ALA A 58 30.83 7.66 8.59
N ARG A 59 31.30 7.34 7.37
CA ARG A 59 31.80 6.00 7.03
C ARG A 59 33.01 5.62 7.89
N GLY A 60 33.88 6.57 8.22
CA GLY A 60 34.97 6.38 9.18
C GLY A 60 34.52 5.99 10.59
N LEU A 61 33.27 6.29 10.95
CA LEU A 61 32.63 5.91 12.21
C LEU A 61 31.86 4.58 12.12
N GLY A 62 31.97 3.84 11.01
CA GLY A 62 31.31 2.54 10.81
C GLY A 62 29.85 2.62 10.34
N VAL A 63 29.37 3.79 9.94
CA VAL A 63 28.00 4.03 9.44
C VAL A 63 27.92 3.74 7.94
N ARG A 64 26.88 3.03 7.48
CA ARG A 64 26.64 2.84 6.04
C ARG A 64 25.92 4.05 5.45
N ALA A 65 26.22 4.43 4.22
CA ALA A 65 25.58 5.58 3.59
C ALA A 65 25.16 5.27 2.15
N PHE A 66 23.90 5.59 1.84
CA PHE A 66 23.29 5.46 0.53
C PHE A 66 22.82 6.84 0.04
N THR A 67 22.98 7.08 -1.27
CA THR A 67 22.61 8.36 -1.90
C THR A 67 21.69 8.08 -3.08
N GLY A 68 20.59 8.83 -3.18
CA GLY A 68 19.75 8.93 -4.36
C GLY A 68 19.74 10.37 -4.85
N GLU A 69 19.74 10.57 -6.16
CA GLU A 69 19.75 11.90 -6.79
C GLU A 69 18.40 12.16 -7.47
N CYS A 70 17.92 13.40 -7.38
CA CYS A 70 16.75 13.86 -8.11
C CYS A 70 17.19 14.75 -9.27
N THR A 71 16.79 14.40 -10.50
CA THR A 71 17.04 15.20 -11.70
C THR A 71 15.72 15.66 -12.33
N GLU A 72 15.74 16.71 -13.14
CA GLU A 72 14.54 17.22 -13.83
C GLU A 72 13.90 16.19 -14.77
N ILE A 73 14.69 15.26 -15.32
CA ILE A 73 14.22 14.16 -16.16
C ILE A 73 13.66 13.01 -15.30
N ASP A 74 14.33 12.72 -14.17
CA ASP A 74 13.90 11.72 -13.19
C ASP A 74 12.73 12.17 -12.30
N ALA A 75 12.36 13.45 -12.31
CA ALA A 75 11.13 13.98 -11.70
C ALA A 75 9.87 13.22 -12.16
N ARG A 76 10.02 12.44 -13.23
CA ARG A 76 9.04 11.56 -13.86
C ARG A 76 9.28 10.08 -13.59
N ARG A 77 9.98 9.65 -12.54
CA ARG A 77 10.05 8.25 -12.05
C ARG A 77 9.57 8.17 -10.59
N PRO A 78 8.48 7.44 -10.23
CA PRO A 78 7.94 7.48 -8.87
C PRO A 78 8.93 6.80 -7.95
N PHE A 79 9.22 7.43 -6.81
CA PHE A 79 10.20 6.90 -5.87
C PHE A 79 11.60 6.70 -6.49
N GLY A 80 11.91 7.35 -7.62
CA GLY A 80 13.17 7.20 -8.35
C GLY A 80 14.42 7.11 -7.45
N PRO A 81 14.70 8.15 -6.64
CA PRO A 81 15.87 8.15 -5.76
C PRO A 81 15.84 7.02 -4.71
N PHE A 82 14.66 6.65 -4.20
CA PHE A 82 14.51 5.59 -3.22
C PHE A 82 14.69 4.19 -3.83
N MET A 83 14.26 4.00 -5.08
CA MET A 83 14.47 2.76 -5.83
C MET A 83 15.93 2.53 -6.16
N ASP A 84 16.69 3.59 -6.43
CA ASP A 84 18.14 3.50 -6.64
C ASP A 84 18.87 3.15 -5.34
N ILE A 85 18.45 3.74 -4.22
CA ILE A 85 18.92 3.35 -2.88
C ILE A 85 18.61 1.88 -2.58
N ALA A 86 17.39 1.42 -2.85
CA ALA A 86 17.00 0.03 -2.61
C ALA A 86 17.83 -0.95 -3.45
N ARG A 87 18.08 -0.62 -4.73
CA ARG A 87 18.97 -1.42 -5.60
C ARG A 87 20.40 -1.45 -5.07
N ALA A 88 20.95 -0.32 -4.62
CA ALA A 88 22.28 -0.24 -4.02
C ALA A 88 22.38 -1.06 -2.73
N ALA A 89 21.35 -1.01 -1.88
CA ALA A 89 21.28 -1.77 -0.63
C ALA A 89 21.19 -3.29 -0.85
N ASN A 90 20.43 -3.72 -1.87
CA ASN A 90 20.26 -5.13 -2.20
C ASN A 90 21.55 -5.78 -2.73
N ARG A 91 22.45 -5.02 -3.38
CA ARG A 91 23.76 -5.52 -3.81
C ARG A 91 24.68 -5.87 -2.62
N LEU A 92 24.42 -5.34 -1.43
CA LEU A 92 25.28 -5.47 -0.25
C LEU A 92 24.74 -6.44 0.80
N SER A 93 23.45 -6.73 0.76
CA SER A 93 22.73 -7.55 1.73
C SER A 93 21.55 -8.15 0.98
N SER A 94 21.40 -9.48 1.01
CA SER A 94 20.38 -10.25 0.29
C SER A 94 18.97 -9.99 0.84
N LEU A 95 18.51 -8.76 0.65
CA LEU A 95 17.27 -8.21 1.15
C LEU A 95 16.15 -8.46 0.13
N PRO A 96 14.88 -8.36 0.55
CA PRO A 96 13.76 -8.51 -0.37
C PRO A 96 13.88 -7.48 -1.50
N VAL A 97 13.99 -7.97 -2.74
CA VAL A 97 13.94 -7.11 -3.93
C VAL A 97 12.57 -6.45 -3.94
N ALA A 98 12.51 -5.13 -4.13
CA ALA A 98 11.24 -4.47 -4.46
C ALA A 98 10.60 -5.26 -5.61
N PRO A 99 9.31 -5.65 -5.54
CA PRO A 99 8.69 -6.40 -6.63
C PRO A 99 8.92 -5.60 -7.93
N PRO A 100 9.44 -6.23 -9.00
CA PRO A 100 9.64 -5.55 -10.29
C PRO A 100 8.35 -4.84 -10.75
N ASP A 101 7.22 -5.42 -10.38
CA ASP A 101 5.88 -4.93 -10.70
C ASP A 101 5.36 -3.84 -9.75
N ALA A 102 6.02 -3.47 -8.65
CA ALA A 102 5.50 -2.45 -7.73
C ALA A 102 5.85 -1.00 -8.14
N ALA A 103 6.86 -0.80 -9.00
CA ALA A 103 7.14 0.51 -9.61
C ALA A 103 6.40 0.69 -10.95
N ALA A 104 6.12 -0.42 -11.63
CA ALA A 104 5.29 -0.48 -12.83
C ALA A 104 3.82 -0.37 -12.47
N ALA A 105 3.36 -1.14 -11.47
CA ALA A 105 2.03 -1.04 -10.91
C ALA A 105 1.98 0.05 -9.87
N GLY A 106 1.04 0.97 -10.01
CA GLY A 106 0.47 1.78 -8.93
C GLY A 106 -0.21 0.93 -7.85
N ALA A 107 0.36 -0.25 -7.53
CA ALA A 107 0.16 -1.03 -6.35
C ALA A 107 0.40 -0.12 -5.14
N ASP A 108 -0.72 0.38 -4.63
CA ASP A 108 -0.94 0.88 -3.28
C ASP A 108 0.25 1.67 -2.74
N ARG A 109 0.25 2.99 -2.96
CA ARG A 109 1.25 3.94 -2.45
C ARG A 109 1.65 3.67 -0.98
N TYR A 110 0.71 3.17 -0.17
CA TYR A 110 0.95 2.72 1.20
C TYR A 110 1.85 1.48 1.31
N ARG A 111 1.77 0.51 0.40
CA ARG A 111 2.68 -0.64 0.33
C ARG A 111 4.11 -0.22 0.02
N LEU A 112 4.32 0.69 -0.92
CA LEU A 112 5.68 1.19 -1.21
C LEU A 112 6.23 1.99 -0.03
N HIS A 113 5.41 2.83 0.61
CA HIS A 113 5.80 3.51 1.84
C HIS A 113 6.14 2.53 2.97
N SER A 114 5.33 1.48 3.15
CA SER A 114 5.56 0.42 4.13
C SER A 114 6.81 -0.39 3.80
N PHE A 115 7.01 -0.74 2.52
CA PHE A 115 8.19 -1.42 2.02
C PHE A 115 9.46 -0.62 2.31
N PHE A 116 9.52 0.66 1.93
CA PHE A 116 10.68 1.50 2.20
C PHE A 116 10.89 1.71 3.71
N THR A 117 9.82 1.81 4.49
CA THR A 117 9.93 1.90 5.96
C THR A 117 10.56 0.63 6.53
N SER A 118 10.06 -0.56 6.17
CA SER A 118 10.58 -1.84 6.64
C SER A 118 12.00 -2.09 6.15
N LEU A 119 12.27 -1.86 4.86
CA LEU A 119 13.59 -2.00 4.26
C LEU A 119 14.64 -1.15 4.99
N LEU A 120 14.34 0.13 5.23
CA LEU A 120 15.27 1.03 5.91
C LEU A 120 15.37 0.72 7.41
N ALA A 121 14.29 0.26 8.06
CA ALA A 121 14.34 -0.20 9.44
C ALA A 121 15.24 -1.44 9.58
N ASP A 122 15.07 -2.44 8.72
CA ASP A 122 15.85 -3.68 8.70
C ASP A 122 17.33 -3.39 8.43
N LEU A 123 17.63 -2.56 7.43
CA LEU A 123 18.99 -2.11 7.13
C LEU A 123 19.65 -1.40 8.31
N SER A 124 18.88 -0.58 9.04
CA SER A 124 19.37 0.15 10.21
C SER A 124 19.57 -0.75 11.44
N SER A 125 18.91 -1.91 11.50
CA SER A 125 18.98 -2.85 12.63
C SER A 125 20.32 -3.59 12.69
N GLU A 126 20.93 -3.87 11.53
CA GLU A 126 22.26 -4.48 11.47
C GLU A 126 23.36 -3.49 11.87
N ARG A 127 23.29 -2.29 11.30
CA ARG A 127 24.26 -1.19 11.48
C ARG A 127 23.58 0.14 11.22
N PRO A 128 23.93 1.21 11.94
CA PRO A 128 23.40 2.54 11.66
C PRO A 128 23.62 2.97 10.21
N ILE A 129 22.62 3.64 9.63
CA ILE A 129 22.64 4.05 8.22
C ILE A 129 22.34 5.53 8.01
N ILE A 130 22.87 6.09 6.94
CA ILE A 130 22.58 7.42 6.40
C ILE A 130 21.92 7.24 5.03
N ILE A 131 20.80 7.92 4.84
CA ILE A 131 20.11 8.01 3.56
C ILE A 131 20.16 9.46 3.10
N VAL A 132 20.81 9.73 1.98
CA VAL A 132 20.89 11.05 1.37
C VAL A 132 19.98 11.08 0.14
N ILE A 133 19.08 12.05 0.07
CA ILE A 133 18.34 12.39 -1.14
C ILE A 133 18.82 13.77 -1.59
N GLU A 134 19.58 13.80 -2.69
CA GLU A 134 20.09 15.04 -3.27
C GLU A 134 19.04 15.72 -4.14
N ASP A 135 18.98 17.06 -4.04
CA ASP A 135 18.17 17.94 -4.87
C ASP A 135 16.66 17.63 -4.85
N LEU A 136 16.09 17.45 -3.65
CA LEU A 136 14.66 17.17 -3.37
C LEU A 136 13.65 18.09 -4.08
N HIS A 137 14.06 19.25 -4.55
CA HIS A 137 13.18 20.16 -5.30
C HIS A 137 12.82 19.58 -6.67
N TRP A 138 13.63 18.69 -7.24
CA TRP A 138 13.33 17.95 -8.47
C TRP A 138 12.65 16.60 -8.22
N ALA A 139 12.35 16.23 -6.97
CA ALA A 139 11.74 14.95 -6.66
C ALA A 139 10.28 14.87 -7.15
N ASP A 140 9.87 13.68 -7.58
CA ASP A 140 8.48 13.38 -7.94
C ASP A 140 7.54 13.48 -6.72
N GLU A 141 6.23 13.64 -6.97
CA GLU A 141 5.22 13.79 -5.91
C GLU A 141 5.23 12.63 -4.92
N ALA A 142 5.41 11.38 -5.39
CA ALA A 142 5.40 10.21 -4.52
C ALA A 142 6.66 10.15 -3.62
N SER A 143 7.83 10.52 -4.15
CA SER A 143 9.07 10.70 -3.35
C SER A 143 8.92 11.80 -2.31
N LEU A 144 8.32 12.94 -2.69
CA LEU A 144 8.08 14.08 -1.79
C LEU A 144 7.13 13.73 -0.65
N GLU A 145 6.18 12.82 -0.88
CA GLU A 145 5.25 12.33 0.13
C GLU A 145 5.86 11.21 1.01
N LEU A 146 6.77 10.40 0.46
CA LEU A 146 7.49 9.38 1.20
C LEU A 146 8.51 9.97 2.19
N PHE A 147 9.22 11.03 1.80
CA PHE A 147 10.25 11.65 2.64
C PHE A 147 9.74 12.03 4.06
N PRO A 148 8.63 12.80 4.23
CA PRO A 148 8.08 13.10 5.55
C PRO A 148 7.48 11.87 6.25
N HIS A 149 6.98 10.88 5.50
CA HIS A 149 6.51 9.62 6.05
C HIS A 149 7.65 8.87 6.75
N LEU A 150 8.80 8.71 6.09
CA LEU A 150 9.99 8.05 6.64
C LEU A 150 10.54 8.82 7.85
N ALA A 151 10.64 10.16 7.76
CA ALA A 151 11.07 11.02 8.86
C ALA A 151 10.21 10.82 10.13
N ARG A 152 8.92 10.52 9.97
CA ARG A 152 7.99 10.28 11.08
C ARG A 152 8.07 8.86 11.62
N LYS A 153 8.10 7.85 10.75
CA LYS A 153 8.03 6.43 11.13
C LYS A 153 9.34 5.88 11.67
N LEU A 154 10.48 6.39 11.20
CA LEU A 154 11.81 5.85 11.53
C LEU A 154 12.50 6.59 12.68
N ARG A 155 11.78 7.36 13.51
CA ARG A 155 12.33 8.03 14.69
C ARG A 155 12.94 7.08 15.73
N GLY A 156 12.52 5.82 15.75
CA GLY A 156 13.07 4.77 16.63
C GLY A 156 14.16 3.90 16.00
N ALA A 157 14.55 4.19 14.75
CA ALA A 157 15.55 3.43 14.02
C ALA A 157 16.93 4.13 14.10
N ALA A 158 18.03 3.38 13.98
CA ALA A 158 19.39 3.94 13.93
C ALA A 158 19.69 4.54 12.54
N LEU A 159 18.94 5.57 12.15
CA LEU A 159 18.93 6.12 10.79
C LEU A 159 18.98 7.65 10.77
N LEU A 160 19.84 8.20 9.91
CA LEU A 160 19.83 9.63 9.55
C LEU A 160 19.34 9.82 8.11
N LEU A 161 18.20 10.49 7.95
CA LEU A 161 17.67 10.89 6.64
C LEU A 161 18.13 12.32 6.32
N VAL A 162 18.80 12.54 5.19
CA VAL A 162 19.29 13.84 4.76
C VAL A 162 18.65 14.21 3.43
N GLY A 163 18.02 15.36 3.37
CA GLY A 163 17.49 15.93 2.12
C GLY A 163 18.22 17.21 1.76
N THR A 164 18.75 17.33 0.55
CA THR A 164 19.31 18.60 0.06
C THR A 164 18.31 19.30 -0.86
N TYR A 165 18.25 20.63 -0.81
CA TYR A 165 17.43 21.38 -1.76
C TYR A 165 17.95 22.80 -2.02
N ARG A 166 17.55 23.37 -3.15
CA ARG A 166 17.85 24.74 -3.56
C ARG A 166 16.78 25.69 -3.03
N SER A 167 17.19 26.68 -2.23
CA SER A 167 16.25 27.64 -1.62
C SER A 167 15.74 28.70 -2.61
N ASP A 168 16.56 29.00 -3.62
CA ASP A 168 16.36 29.93 -4.72
C ASP A 168 15.35 29.44 -5.77
N GLU A 169 15.18 28.12 -5.93
CA GLU A 169 14.26 27.53 -6.93
C GLU A 169 12.83 27.30 -6.39
N LEU A 170 12.57 27.59 -5.11
CA LEU A 170 11.26 27.35 -4.49
C LEU A 170 10.26 28.48 -4.71
N HIS A 171 9.64 28.52 -5.89
CA HIS A 171 8.51 29.42 -6.17
C HIS A 171 7.29 29.16 -5.24
N ARG A 172 6.35 30.10 -5.18
CA ARG A 172 5.22 30.09 -4.21
C ARG A 172 4.36 28.82 -4.23
N ARG A 173 4.27 28.14 -5.38
CA ARG A 173 3.43 26.94 -5.60
C ARG A 173 4.23 25.63 -5.69
N HIS A 174 5.52 25.65 -5.36
CA HIS A 174 6.39 24.49 -5.52
C HIS A 174 5.94 23.30 -4.62
N PRO A 175 5.84 22.06 -5.13
CA PRO A 175 5.38 20.88 -4.38
C PRO A 175 6.17 20.56 -3.10
N LEU A 176 7.47 20.85 -3.06
CA LEU A 176 8.31 20.69 -1.86
C LEU A 176 7.92 21.65 -0.71
N ARG A 177 7.29 22.80 -0.96
CA ARG A 177 6.97 23.78 0.11
C ARG A 177 6.02 23.22 1.19
N PRO A 178 4.88 22.59 0.84
CA PRO A 178 4.05 21.88 1.81
C PRO A 178 4.82 20.87 2.66
N VAL A 179 5.72 20.10 2.05
CA VAL A 179 6.55 19.09 2.74
C VAL A 179 7.51 19.74 3.75
N LEU A 180 8.21 20.81 3.35
CA LEU A 180 9.08 21.57 4.26
C LEU A 180 8.29 22.18 5.43
N ALA A 181 7.09 22.70 5.16
CA ALA A 181 6.21 23.25 6.19
C ALA A 181 5.72 22.16 7.17
N GLU A 182 5.40 20.97 6.67
CA GLU A 182 5.04 19.82 7.49
C GLU A 182 6.20 19.38 8.39
N LEU A 183 7.39 19.19 7.81
CA LEU A 183 8.59 18.81 8.53
C LEU A 183 8.95 19.81 9.63
N GLY A 184 8.78 21.12 9.34
CA GLY A 184 8.99 22.20 10.29
C GLY A 184 7.96 22.20 11.44
N ARG A 185 6.67 22.17 11.14
CA ARG A 185 5.59 22.18 12.16
C ARG A 185 5.67 20.95 13.07
N GLY A 186 6.00 19.79 12.52
CA GLY A 186 6.15 18.54 13.28
C GLY A 186 7.47 18.40 14.05
N ARG A 187 8.39 19.38 13.94
CA ARG A 187 9.78 19.28 14.42
C ARG A 187 10.43 17.95 13.98
N LEU A 188 10.18 17.57 12.73
CA LEU A 188 10.61 16.30 12.15
C LEU A 188 12.00 16.37 11.53
N ALA A 189 12.49 17.57 11.19
CA ALA A 189 13.81 17.78 10.62
C ALA A 189 14.56 18.95 11.25
N VAL A 190 15.89 18.88 11.28
CA VAL A 190 16.79 19.99 11.58
C VAL A 190 17.17 20.68 10.27
N ASN A 191 16.89 21.97 10.16
CA ASN A 191 17.32 22.78 9.02
C ASN A 191 18.75 23.25 9.22
N ILE A 192 19.61 22.95 8.24
CA ILE A 192 21.03 23.33 8.18
C ILE A 192 21.23 24.18 6.93
N PRO A 193 21.07 25.52 7.02
CA PRO A 193 21.27 26.40 5.89
C PRO A 193 22.77 26.58 5.62
N LEU A 194 23.21 26.29 4.40
CA LEU A 194 24.55 26.62 3.93
C LEU A 194 24.57 28.07 3.46
N ARG A 195 25.34 28.88 4.18
CA ARG A 195 25.62 30.26 3.78
C ARG A 195 26.72 30.33 2.73
N ARG A 196 26.74 31.44 2.01
CA ARG A 196 27.90 31.83 1.20
C ARG A 196 29.14 32.01 2.09
N LEU A 197 30.32 31.86 1.50
CA LEU A 197 31.59 32.07 2.19
C LEU A 197 31.73 33.54 2.59
N THR A 198 32.29 33.79 3.76
CA THR A 198 32.72 35.14 4.17
C THR A 198 33.94 35.58 3.37
N GLU A 199 34.24 36.87 3.37
CA GLU A 199 35.41 37.40 2.67
C GLU A 199 36.73 36.72 3.14
N ASP A 200 36.86 36.43 4.43
CA ASP A 200 38.02 35.73 4.98
C ASP A 200 38.07 34.26 4.52
N GLU A 201 36.93 33.57 4.47
CA GLU A 201 36.84 32.21 3.91
C GLU A 201 37.09 32.19 2.39
N VAL A 202 36.76 33.26 1.67
CA VAL A 202 37.16 33.42 0.26
C VAL A 202 38.67 33.58 0.15
N ALA A 203 39.34 34.26 1.08
CA ALA A 203 40.80 34.33 1.11
C ALA A 203 41.43 32.93 1.25
N ASP A 204 40.89 32.11 2.15
CA ASP A 204 41.31 30.72 2.34
C ASP A 204 41.01 29.87 1.11
N PHE A 205 39.85 30.05 0.49
CA PHE A 205 39.47 29.38 -0.75
C PHE A 205 40.45 29.69 -1.87
N LEU A 206 40.78 30.97 -2.07
CA LEU A 206 41.74 31.43 -3.08
C LEU A 206 43.13 30.85 -2.81
N ARG A 207 43.58 30.85 -1.55
CA ARG A 207 44.89 30.28 -1.17
C ARG A 207 45.01 28.82 -1.58
N GLU A 208 43.98 28.02 -1.32
CA GLU A 208 43.97 26.59 -1.65
C GLU A 208 43.75 26.33 -3.15
N ALA A 209 42.78 26.98 -3.78
CA ALA A 209 42.46 26.79 -5.20
C ALA A 209 43.60 27.25 -6.13
N MET A 210 44.30 28.33 -5.77
CA MET A 210 45.42 28.88 -6.54
C MET A 210 46.80 28.38 -6.07
N ARG A 211 46.85 27.55 -5.02
CA ARG A 211 48.10 27.04 -4.41
C ARG A 211 49.07 28.17 -4.04
N LEU A 212 48.57 29.20 -3.35
CA LEU A 212 49.37 30.37 -2.96
C LEU A 212 50.16 30.08 -1.68
N ASP A 213 51.46 30.42 -1.68
CA ASP A 213 52.32 30.34 -0.48
C ASP A 213 51.97 31.39 0.58
N ARG A 214 51.26 32.44 0.19
CA ARG A 214 50.86 33.57 1.04
C ARG A 214 49.39 33.90 0.81
N ALA A 215 48.77 34.57 1.77
CA ALA A 215 47.41 35.07 1.62
C ALA A 215 47.27 35.94 0.36
N PRO A 216 46.14 35.86 -0.37
CA PRO A 216 45.87 36.74 -1.49
C PRO A 216 45.87 38.22 -1.05
N THR A 217 46.28 39.13 -1.94
CA THR A 217 46.28 40.56 -1.64
C THR A 217 44.85 41.05 -1.34
N PRO A 218 44.65 41.97 -0.37
CA PRO A 218 43.32 42.46 0.01
C PRO A 218 42.47 42.94 -1.17
N GLU A 219 43.09 43.62 -2.13
CA GLU A 219 42.42 44.16 -3.32
C GLU A 219 41.84 43.05 -4.20
N PHE A 220 42.59 41.95 -4.39
CA PHE A 220 42.16 40.82 -5.22
C PHE A 220 41.10 39.98 -4.51
N ARG A 221 41.29 39.72 -3.21
CA ARG A 221 40.28 39.05 -2.38
C ARG A 221 38.95 39.80 -2.44
N ARG A 222 39.00 41.12 -2.23
CA ARG A 222 37.83 41.99 -2.23
C ARG A 222 37.15 42.02 -3.59
N ALA A 223 37.91 42.15 -4.69
CA ALA A 223 37.35 42.14 -6.04
C ALA A 223 36.62 40.81 -6.34
N ILE A 224 37.21 39.66 -6.01
CA ILE A 224 36.55 38.35 -6.17
C ILE A 224 35.33 38.23 -5.26
N PHE A 225 35.41 38.70 -4.01
CA PHE A 225 34.29 38.64 -3.07
C PHE A 225 33.12 39.54 -3.47
N GLU A 226 33.38 40.78 -3.92
CA GLU A 226 32.35 41.72 -4.36
C GLU A 226 31.58 41.19 -5.58
N THR A 227 32.26 40.49 -6.49
CA THR A 227 31.61 39.90 -7.67
C THR A 227 30.95 38.57 -7.38
N CYS A 228 31.65 37.65 -6.70
CA CYS A 228 31.13 36.30 -6.48
C CYS A 228 30.19 36.19 -5.26
N GLU A 229 30.17 37.23 -4.43
CA GLU A 229 29.43 37.33 -3.16
C GLU A 229 29.62 36.09 -2.27
N GLY A 230 30.79 35.44 -2.36
CA GLY A 230 31.14 34.24 -1.58
C GLY A 230 30.55 32.91 -2.09
N ASN A 231 30.01 32.82 -3.31
CA ASN A 231 29.56 31.56 -3.89
C ASN A 231 30.78 30.73 -4.38
N PRO A 232 31.09 29.55 -3.78
CA PRO A 232 32.29 28.76 -4.14
C PRO A 232 32.35 28.37 -5.61
N LEU A 233 31.24 27.93 -6.19
CA LEU A 233 31.18 27.57 -7.62
C LEU A 233 31.50 28.78 -8.49
N PHE A 234 30.94 29.94 -8.16
CA PHE A 234 31.20 31.15 -8.93
C PHE A 234 32.66 31.61 -8.81
N ILE A 235 33.27 31.49 -7.63
CA ILE A 235 34.69 31.79 -7.44
C ILE A 235 35.57 30.91 -8.34
N GLU A 236 35.31 29.59 -8.39
CA GLU A 236 36.07 28.68 -9.27
C GLU A 236 35.90 29.03 -10.75
N GLU A 237 34.69 29.40 -11.17
CA GLU A 237 34.41 29.77 -12.55
C GLU A 237 35.03 31.12 -12.93
N VAL A 238 35.03 32.11 -12.04
CA VAL A 238 35.74 33.38 -12.24
C VAL A 238 37.25 33.15 -12.37
N LEU A 239 37.86 32.42 -11.44
CA LEU A 239 39.30 32.15 -11.49
C LEU A 239 39.70 31.40 -12.77
N ARG A 240 38.81 30.54 -13.27
CA ARG A 240 39.01 29.85 -14.54
C ARG A 240 38.94 30.81 -15.73
N ALA A 241 37.95 31.69 -15.77
CA ALA A 241 37.86 32.72 -16.81
C ALA A 241 39.11 33.60 -16.84
N LEU A 242 39.63 33.97 -15.66
CA LEU A 242 40.90 34.71 -15.54
C LEU A 242 42.10 33.91 -16.07
N ALA A 243 42.14 32.59 -15.86
CA ALA A 243 43.21 31.75 -16.38
C ALA A 243 43.16 31.60 -17.90
N GLU A 244 41.95 31.48 -18.47
CA GLU A 244 41.72 31.38 -19.92
C GLU A 244 42.11 32.67 -20.65
N ARG A 245 41.85 33.84 -20.04
CA ARG A 245 42.27 35.15 -20.54
C ARG A 245 43.77 35.43 -20.34
N GLY A 246 44.46 34.60 -19.58
CA GLY A 246 45.88 34.78 -19.22
C GLY A 246 46.11 35.87 -18.16
N ASP A 247 45.07 36.29 -17.45
CA ASP A 247 45.14 37.24 -16.33
C ASP A 247 45.71 36.58 -15.05
N VAL A 248 45.61 35.24 -14.98
CA VAL A 248 46.37 34.40 -14.04
C VAL A 248 47.07 33.27 -14.78
N GLU A 249 48.29 32.94 -14.40
CA GLU A 249 49.10 31.90 -15.02
C GLU A 249 49.73 30.97 -13.99
N TYR A 250 49.92 29.71 -14.36
CA TYR A 250 50.57 28.73 -13.48
C TYR A 250 52.09 28.78 -13.66
N ARG A 251 52.82 29.21 -12.63
CA ARG A 251 54.29 29.29 -12.58
C ARG A 251 54.81 28.80 -11.23
N ASP A 252 55.89 28.03 -11.26
CA ASP A 252 56.61 27.53 -10.08
C ASP A 252 55.70 26.85 -9.02
N GLY A 253 54.72 26.07 -9.48
CA GLY A 253 53.81 25.32 -8.58
C GLY A 253 52.61 26.10 -8.04
N SER A 254 52.47 27.38 -8.40
CA SER A 254 51.40 28.28 -7.93
C SER A 254 50.73 29.04 -9.08
N TRP A 255 49.48 29.43 -8.93
CA TRP A 255 48.83 30.37 -9.83
C TRP A 255 49.15 31.81 -9.43
N ARG A 256 49.61 32.63 -10.37
CA ARG A 256 49.98 34.03 -10.13
C ARG A 256 49.25 34.94 -11.10
N ARG A 257 48.83 36.11 -10.62
CA ARG A 257 48.27 37.16 -11.46
C ARG A 257 49.35 37.71 -12.39
N THR A 258 48.99 37.95 -13.64
CA THR A 258 49.87 38.53 -14.66
C THR A 258 49.69 40.04 -14.80
N LYS A 259 48.60 40.58 -14.23
CA LYS A 259 48.21 41.99 -14.25
C LYS A 259 47.87 42.49 -12.84
N GLU A 260 47.84 43.82 -12.68
CA GLU A 260 47.28 44.47 -11.49
C GLU A 260 45.77 44.28 -11.41
N VAL A 261 45.19 44.28 -10.20
CA VAL A 261 43.75 44.01 -9.99
C VAL A 261 42.86 44.97 -10.80
N ALA A 262 43.27 46.22 -10.92
CA ALA A 262 42.53 47.26 -11.64
C ALA A 262 42.39 46.96 -13.15
N ASP A 263 43.29 46.15 -13.71
CA ASP A 263 43.33 45.80 -15.14
C ASP A 263 42.71 44.42 -15.42
N ILE A 264 42.21 43.74 -14.38
CA ILE A 264 41.54 42.43 -14.48
C ILE A 264 40.02 42.64 -14.59
N VAL A 265 39.43 42.15 -15.68
CA VAL A 265 37.98 42.20 -15.90
C VAL A 265 37.34 40.94 -15.31
N ILE A 266 36.62 41.09 -14.20
CA ILE A 266 35.91 39.99 -13.52
C ILE A 266 34.47 39.90 -14.06
N PRO A 267 33.96 38.73 -14.49
CA PRO A 267 32.57 38.56 -14.95
C PRO A 267 31.53 38.85 -13.86
N ASP A 268 30.44 39.56 -14.18
CA ASP A 268 29.45 40.04 -13.20
C ASP A 268 28.55 38.94 -12.61
N THR A 269 28.31 37.80 -13.30
CA THR A 269 27.54 36.65 -12.76
C THR A 269 28.10 35.28 -13.18
N LEU A 270 27.76 34.22 -12.43
CA LEU A 270 28.09 32.82 -12.77
C LEU A 270 27.51 32.44 -14.14
N ARG A 271 26.30 32.93 -14.43
CA ARG A 271 25.65 32.74 -15.73
C ARG A 271 26.48 33.39 -16.83
N ASP A 272 27.01 34.59 -16.60
CA ASP A 272 27.88 35.28 -17.58
C ASP A 272 29.19 34.53 -17.78
N ALA A 273 29.78 33.95 -16.74
CA ALA A 273 30.99 33.11 -16.87
C ALA A 273 30.73 31.78 -17.62
N ILE A 274 29.54 31.17 -17.45
CA ILE A 274 29.13 29.98 -18.22
C ILE A 274 28.77 30.36 -19.66
N LEU A 275 27.99 31.41 -19.86
CA LEU A 275 27.59 31.93 -21.17
C LEU A 275 28.81 32.38 -21.97
N GLU A 276 29.79 33.02 -21.35
CA GLU A 276 31.01 33.45 -22.04
C GLU A 276 31.79 32.26 -22.62
N ARG A 277 31.88 31.14 -21.89
CA ARG A 277 32.49 29.90 -22.44
C ARG A 277 31.66 29.30 -23.55
N PHE A 278 30.34 29.34 -23.41
CA PHE A 278 29.45 28.90 -24.48
C PHE A 278 29.60 29.79 -25.73
N THR A 279 29.61 31.12 -25.58
CA THR A 279 29.68 32.07 -26.70
C THR A 279 31.07 32.16 -27.34
N THR A 280 32.14 31.77 -26.63
CA THR A 280 33.50 31.67 -27.18
C THR A 280 33.76 30.39 -27.96
N LEU A 281 32.88 29.37 -27.86
CA LEU A 281 32.96 28.19 -28.71
C LEU A 281 32.53 28.51 -30.15
N PRO A 282 33.04 27.78 -31.16
CA PRO A 282 32.56 27.89 -32.54
C PRO A 282 31.04 27.73 -32.63
N GLU A 283 30.40 28.43 -33.56
CA GLU A 283 28.93 28.45 -33.71
C GLU A 283 28.36 27.03 -33.92
N GLU A 284 29.11 26.19 -34.64
CA GLU A 284 28.79 24.78 -34.85
C GLU A 284 28.76 24.00 -33.53
N THR A 285 29.71 24.26 -32.62
CA THR A 285 29.77 23.61 -31.30
C THR A 285 28.65 24.11 -30.38
N GLN A 286 28.32 25.41 -30.44
CA GLN A 286 27.19 25.97 -29.71
C GLN A 286 25.87 25.31 -30.13
N ASN A 287 25.68 25.10 -31.43
CA ASN A 287 24.49 24.43 -31.95
C ASN A 287 24.39 22.98 -31.46
N VAL A 288 25.48 22.22 -31.44
CA VAL A 288 25.50 20.86 -30.85
C VAL A 288 25.05 20.89 -29.39
N LEU A 289 25.56 21.82 -28.58
CA LEU A 289 25.19 21.95 -27.17
C LEU A 289 23.72 22.35 -26.97
N ARG A 290 23.13 23.15 -27.86
CA ARG A 290 21.69 23.49 -27.83
C ARG A 290 20.81 22.25 -28.04
N TYR A 291 21.16 21.38 -28.99
CA TYR A 291 20.45 20.11 -29.19
C TYR A 291 20.60 19.17 -28.00
N ALA A 292 21.84 19.02 -27.50
CA ALA A 292 22.14 18.20 -26.33
C ALA A 292 21.32 18.65 -25.10
N ALA A 293 21.21 19.97 -24.88
CA ALA A 293 20.46 20.53 -23.76
C ALA A 293 18.96 20.20 -23.83
N VAL A 294 18.39 20.12 -25.03
CA VAL A 294 16.98 19.73 -25.23
C VAL A 294 16.75 18.24 -25.09
N ILE A 295 17.70 17.39 -25.53
CA ILE A 295 17.65 15.94 -25.31
C ILE A 295 17.61 15.65 -23.81
N GLY A 296 18.56 16.19 -23.05
CA GLY A 296 18.57 15.97 -21.61
C GLY A 296 19.89 16.28 -20.93
N GLN A 297 19.94 16.00 -19.63
CA GLN A 297 21.16 16.11 -18.82
C GLN A 297 22.22 15.11 -19.29
N ASP A 298 21.78 13.90 -19.62
CA ASP A 298 22.58 12.85 -20.23
C ASP A 298 22.03 12.55 -21.62
N PHE A 299 22.91 12.23 -22.56
CA PHE A 299 22.53 11.94 -23.94
C PHE A 299 23.54 11.00 -24.60
N ASP A 300 23.06 10.25 -25.59
CA ASP A 300 23.88 9.35 -26.38
C ASP A 300 24.38 10.00 -27.67
N PHE A 301 25.55 9.55 -28.14
CA PHE A 301 26.18 10.06 -29.35
C PHE A 301 25.30 9.91 -30.60
N ASP A 302 24.66 8.75 -30.78
CA ASP A 302 23.88 8.43 -31.99
C ASP A 302 22.62 9.29 -32.15
N LEU A 303 21.95 9.60 -31.04
CA LEU A 303 20.81 10.51 -31.04
C LEU A 303 21.27 11.93 -31.35
N LEU A 304 22.36 12.38 -30.73
CA LEU A 304 22.91 13.71 -30.96
C LEU A 304 23.37 13.90 -32.41
N LEU A 305 24.02 12.90 -33.00
CA LEU A 305 24.43 12.88 -34.42
C LEU A 305 23.22 13.04 -35.35
N ARG A 306 22.12 12.34 -35.08
CA ARG A 306 20.89 12.45 -35.88
C ARG A 306 20.23 13.82 -35.77
N VAL A 307 20.07 14.37 -34.57
CA VAL A 307 19.36 15.65 -34.40
C VAL A 307 20.16 16.83 -34.92
N THR A 308 21.49 16.76 -34.85
CA THR A 308 22.38 17.80 -35.38
C THR A 308 22.58 17.68 -36.90
N GLY A 309 22.43 16.49 -37.47
CA GLY A 309 22.67 16.22 -38.89
C GLY A 309 24.13 16.46 -39.31
N SER A 310 25.06 16.45 -38.35
CA SER A 310 26.49 16.68 -38.57
C SER A 310 27.20 15.42 -39.09
N GLU A 311 28.37 15.57 -39.71
CA GLU A 311 29.26 14.43 -39.94
C GLU A 311 29.88 13.97 -38.61
N ASP A 312 30.19 12.66 -38.51
CA ASP A 312 30.76 12.04 -37.30
C ASP A 312 32.02 12.80 -36.81
N ALA A 313 32.94 13.11 -37.73
CA ALA A 313 34.17 13.83 -37.42
C ALA A 313 33.93 15.23 -36.83
N ASP A 314 32.92 15.95 -37.32
CA ASP A 314 32.56 17.29 -36.86
C ASP A 314 31.92 17.25 -35.48
N LEU A 315 31.04 16.28 -35.23
CA LEU A 315 30.42 16.09 -33.92
C LEU A 315 31.47 15.72 -32.86
N VAL A 316 32.40 14.81 -33.18
CA VAL A 316 33.52 14.48 -32.30
C VAL A 316 34.38 15.71 -32.00
N GLY A 317 34.61 16.56 -33.01
CA GLY A 317 35.29 17.84 -32.85
C GLY A 317 34.58 18.76 -31.85
N ALA A 318 33.26 18.93 -32.01
CA ALA A 318 32.42 19.75 -31.14
C ALA A 318 32.34 19.20 -29.70
N LEU A 319 32.21 17.88 -29.52
CA LEU A 319 32.20 17.24 -28.20
C LEU A 319 33.56 17.41 -27.51
N ARG A 320 34.67 17.22 -28.22
CA ARG A 320 36.01 17.49 -27.67
C ARG A 320 36.19 18.95 -27.28
N ALA A 321 35.74 19.89 -28.10
CA ALA A 321 35.77 21.32 -27.78
C ALA A 321 34.95 21.62 -26.52
N SER A 322 33.75 21.04 -26.39
CA SER A 322 32.86 21.19 -25.24
C SER A 322 33.43 20.57 -23.95
N ILE A 323 34.09 19.41 -24.03
CA ILE A 323 34.80 18.78 -22.91
C ILE A 323 36.03 19.59 -22.51
N ASN A 324 36.78 20.14 -23.49
CA ASN A 324 37.91 21.02 -23.23
C ASN A 324 37.47 22.33 -22.54
N ALA A 325 36.35 22.90 -22.97
CA ALA A 325 35.67 24.01 -22.31
C ALA A 325 35.00 23.62 -20.97
N GLN A 326 35.08 22.34 -20.58
CA GLN A 326 34.54 21.75 -19.35
C GLN A 326 33.01 21.87 -19.21
N LEU A 327 32.28 22.06 -20.31
CA LEU A 327 30.81 22.10 -20.31
C LEU A 327 30.20 20.70 -20.26
N LEU A 328 30.88 19.72 -20.88
CA LEU A 328 30.49 18.32 -20.91
C LEU A 328 31.51 17.42 -20.20
N VAL A 329 31.05 16.24 -19.80
CA VAL A 329 31.85 15.10 -19.35
C VAL A 329 31.42 13.84 -20.10
N GLU A 330 32.39 12.97 -20.34
CA GLU A 330 32.16 11.62 -20.89
C GLU A 330 31.83 10.68 -19.73
N ILE A 331 30.77 9.87 -19.88
CA ILE A 331 30.37 8.86 -18.90
C ILE A 331 30.91 7.51 -19.36
N ALA A 332 31.68 6.85 -18.51
CA ALA A 332 32.08 5.47 -18.76
C ALA A 332 30.87 4.55 -18.55
N ASP A 333 30.39 3.92 -19.62
CA ASP A 333 29.34 2.92 -19.57
C ASP A 333 29.96 1.51 -19.60
N GLU A 334 29.51 0.61 -18.72
CA GLU A 334 29.94 -0.79 -18.69
C GLU A 334 29.41 -1.58 -19.91
N GLU A 335 28.37 -1.05 -20.59
CA GLU A 335 27.72 -1.66 -21.77
C GLU A 335 28.26 -1.15 -23.12
N GLY A 336 29.25 -0.25 -23.13
CA GLY A 336 29.98 0.17 -24.33
C GLY A 336 29.30 1.21 -25.23
N ALA A 337 28.28 1.94 -24.72
CA ALA A 337 27.66 3.05 -25.43
C ALA A 337 28.40 4.39 -25.17
N ASP A 338 28.61 5.19 -26.22
CA ASP A 338 29.23 6.52 -26.11
C ASP A 338 28.22 7.53 -25.51
N ARG A 339 28.29 7.72 -24.19
CA ARG A 339 27.41 8.62 -23.43
C ARG A 339 28.14 9.85 -22.89
N TYR A 340 27.43 10.96 -22.90
CA TYR A 340 27.90 12.26 -22.42
C TYR A 340 26.88 12.88 -21.47
N SER A 341 27.37 13.75 -20.59
CA SER A 341 26.53 14.49 -19.65
C SER A 341 27.00 15.93 -19.52
N PHE A 342 26.07 16.84 -19.26
CA PHE A 342 26.42 18.18 -18.83
C PHE A 342 27.10 18.10 -17.47
N ARG A 343 28.26 18.75 -17.34
CA ARG A 343 29.00 18.73 -16.07
C ARG A 343 28.17 19.27 -14.90
N HIS A 344 27.29 20.24 -15.18
CA HIS A 344 26.39 20.84 -14.21
C HIS A 344 25.01 21.05 -14.83
N ALA A 345 23.95 20.75 -14.08
CA ALA A 345 22.56 21.00 -14.51
C ALA A 345 22.31 22.48 -14.85
N LEU A 346 22.95 23.42 -14.14
CA LEU A 346 22.89 24.86 -14.45
C LEU A 346 23.50 25.21 -15.81
N THR A 347 24.47 24.44 -16.30
CA THR A 347 25.04 24.64 -17.64
C THR A 347 23.98 24.35 -18.70
N ARG A 348 23.29 23.21 -18.58
CA ARG A 348 22.17 22.85 -19.44
C ARG A 348 21.07 23.91 -19.39
N GLU A 349 20.67 24.33 -18.19
CA GLU A 349 19.64 25.34 -17.99
C GLU A 349 20.02 26.68 -18.64
N SER A 350 21.28 27.11 -18.49
CA SER A 350 21.78 28.35 -19.09
C SER A 350 21.71 28.33 -20.62
N VAL A 351 22.03 27.18 -21.23
CA VAL A 351 21.91 26.98 -22.69
C VAL A 351 20.44 26.95 -23.11
N LEU A 352 19.55 26.32 -22.33
CA LEU A 352 18.10 26.31 -22.62
C LEU A 352 17.45 27.70 -22.52
N LEU A 353 17.91 28.53 -21.59
CA LEU A 353 17.43 29.91 -21.40
C LEU A 353 17.99 30.88 -22.45
N ASP A 354 19.08 30.54 -23.13
CA ASP A 354 19.62 31.30 -24.27
C ASP A 354 18.75 31.12 -25.53
N LEU A 355 18.05 29.98 -25.66
CA LEU A 355 17.16 29.71 -26.77
C LEU A 355 15.90 30.58 -26.72
N LEU A 356 15.57 31.23 -27.84
CA LEU A 356 14.26 31.86 -28.00
C LEU A 356 13.15 30.79 -27.96
N LYS A 357 11.96 31.17 -27.51
CA LYS A 357 10.80 30.27 -27.42
C LYS A 357 10.50 29.53 -28.73
N HIS A 358 10.67 30.19 -29.87
CA HIS A 358 10.46 29.58 -31.18
C HIS A 358 11.57 28.57 -31.54
N GLU A 359 12.82 28.88 -31.21
CA GLU A 359 13.96 27.98 -31.43
C GLU A 359 13.84 26.72 -30.56
N ARG A 360 13.55 26.89 -29.27
CA ARG A 360 13.33 25.76 -28.37
C ARG A 360 12.22 24.82 -28.86
N ARG A 361 11.10 25.36 -29.35
CA ARG A 361 10.03 24.55 -29.97
C ARG A 361 10.51 23.76 -31.18
N ARG A 362 11.27 24.40 -32.07
CA ARG A 362 11.85 23.76 -33.25
C ARG A 362 12.80 22.64 -32.86
N VAL A 363 13.66 22.85 -31.86
CA VAL A 363 14.60 21.84 -31.38
C VAL A 363 13.86 20.65 -30.75
N HIS A 364 12.85 20.89 -29.91
CA HIS A 364 12.01 19.81 -29.37
C HIS A 364 11.32 18.99 -30.47
N ALA A 365 10.85 19.63 -31.54
CA ALA A 365 10.26 18.93 -32.68
C ALA A 365 11.27 18.01 -33.39
N ILE A 366 12.51 18.48 -33.59
CA ILE A 366 13.58 17.71 -34.22
C ILE A 366 13.99 16.53 -33.33
N VAL A 367 14.17 16.76 -32.03
CA VAL A 367 14.54 15.72 -31.05
C VAL A 367 13.45 14.65 -30.97
N GLY A 368 12.19 15.04 -30.80
CA GLY A 368 11.06 14.11 -30.80
C GLY A 368 10.97 13.28 -32.08
N GLN A 369 11.19 13.89 -33.25
CA GLN A 369 11.19 13.17 -34.53
C GLN A 369 12.36 12.18 -34.67
N ALA A 370 13.54 12.52 -34.13
CA ALA A 370 14.68 11.61 -34.14
C ALA A 370 14.47 10.40 -33.22
N ILE A 371 13.91 10.61 -32.03
CA ILE A 371 13.54 9.53 -31.09
C ILE A 371 12.46 8.64 -31.73
N GLU A 372 11.41 9.23 -32.31
CA GLU A 372 10.33 8.51 -32.99
C GLU A 372 10.87 7.62 -34.13
N SER A 373 11.77 8.17 -34.95
CA SER A 373 12.39 7.45 -36.06
C SER A 373 13.31 6.31 -35.62
N ARG A 374 14.06 6.50 -34.52
CA ARG A 374 14.95 5.48 -33.95
C ARG A 374 14.18 4.35 -33.27
N ALA A 375 13.11 4.71 -32.56
CA ALA A 375 12.32 3.75 -31.80
C ALA A 375 11.60 2.75 -32.74
N GLY A 376 11.13 3.19 -33.91
CA GLY A 376 10.50 2.28 -34.89
C GLY A 376 9.39 1.44 -34.27
N THR A 377 9.56 0.12 -34.21
CA THR A 377 8.58 -0.80 -33.60
C THR A 377 8.52 -0.73 -32.06
N SER A 378 9.52 -0.16 -31.39
CA SER A 378 9.56 0.03 -29.94
C SER A 378 9.07 1.41 -29.49
N VAL A 379 8.32 2.14 -30.31
CA VAL A 379 7.84 3.51 -30.00
C VAL A 379 7.04 3.59 -28.70
N ALA A 380 6.31 2.52 -28.32
CA ALA A 380 5.55 2.45 -27.08
C ALA A 380 6.45 2.64 -25.84
N THR A 381 7.67 2.11 -25.85
CA THR A 381 8.63 2.26 -24.74
C THR A 381 9.14 3.69 -24.56
N HIS A 382 9.03 4.53 -25.59
CA HIS A 382 9.45 5.93 -25.58
C HIS A 382 8.25 6.90 -25.56
N ALA A 383 7.02 6.38 -25.38
CA ALA A 383 5.80 7.18 -25.52
C ALA A 383 5.77 8.40 -24.58
N GLU A 384 6.27 8.26 -23.36
CA GLU A 384 6.32 9.36 -22.38
C GLU A 384 7.32 10.47 -22.79
N GLU A 385 8.50 10.09 -23.28
CA GLU A 385 9.53 11.02 -23.76
C GLU A 385 9.06 11.75 -25.03
N LEU A 386 8.44 11.01 -25.96
CA LEU A 386 7.85 11.57 -27.17
C LEU A 386 6.69 12.51 -26.86
N ALA A 387 5.83 12.16 -25.92
CA ALA A 387 4.75 13.03 -25.45
C ALA A 387 5.31 14.37 -24.95
N TYR A 388 6.35 14.33 -24.12
CA TYR A 388 7.01 15.53 -23.60
C TYR A 388 7.58 16.42 -24.73
N HIS A 389 8.35 15.84 -25.65
CA HIS A 389 8.98 16.63 -26.71
C HIS A 389 7.97 17.23 -27.68
N PHE A 390 6.95 16.50 -28.09
CA PHE A 390 5.93 17.07 -28.99
C PHE A 390 5.03 18.09 -28.29
N ASP A 391 4.79 17.95 -26.99
CA ASP A 391 4.05 18.95 -26.22
C ASP A 391 4.85 20.26 -26.08
N GLU A 392 6.14 20.17 -25.72
CA GLU A 392 7.04 21.34 -25.67
C GLU A 392 7.25 21.98 -27.06
N ALA A 393 7.23 21.19 -28.13
CA ALA A 393 7.27 21.68 -29.51
C ALA A 393 5.99 22.44 -29.91
N GLY A 394 4.88 22.23 -29.20
CA GLY A 394 3.56 22.74 -29.55
C GLY A 394 2.91 21.99 -30.70
N ASP A 395 3.38 20.77 -31.01
CA ASP A 395 2.75 19.88 -32.00
C ASP A 395 1.59 19.14 -31.35
N ARG A 396 0.42 19.77 -31.38
CA ARG A 396 -0.79 19.30 -30.68
C ARG A 396 -1.20 17.89 -31.11
N GLU A 397 -1.06 17.54 -32.39
CA GLU A 397 -1.49 16.23 -32.91
C GLU A 397 -0.59 15.10 -32.40
N ARG A 398 0.74 15.25 -32.53
CA ARG A 398 1.67 14.23 -32.04
C ARG A 398 1.70 14.17 -30.52
N ALA A 399 1.63 15.31 -29.83
CA ALA A 399 1.55 15.36 -28.38
C ALA A 399 0.32 14.58 -27.87
N PHE A 400 -0.86 14.81 -28.44
CA PHE A 400 -2.08 14.07 -28.11
C PHE A 400 -1.88 12.55 -28.29
N ARG A 401 -1.37 12.14 -29.46
CA ARG A 401 -1.12 10.73 -29.79
C ARG A 401 -0.22 10.04 -28.77
N TYR A 402 0.88 10.68 -28.39
CA TYR A 402 1.85 10.10 -27.47
C TYR A 402 1.42 10.17 -26.02
N HIS A 403 0.67 11.20 -25.60
CA HIS A 403 0.03 11.18 -24.28
C HIS A 403 -1.00 10.05 -24.17
N ASP A 404 -1.82 9.82 -25.19
CA ASP A 404 -2.76 8.70 -25.18
C ASP A 404 -2.05 7.33 -25.15
N LEU A 405 -0.97 7.17 -25.91
CA LEU A 405 -0.16 5.95 -25.89
C LEU A 405 0.52 5.73 -24.52
N ALA A 406 1.18 6.77 -23.98
CA ALA A 406 1.82 6.71 -22.67
C ALA A 406 0.82 6.40 -21.55
N ALA A 407 -0.42 6.89 -21.66
CA ALA A 407 -1.48 6.52 -20.75
C ALA A 407 -1.84 5.04 -20.82
N ARG A 408 -1.93 4.45 -22.03
CA ARG A 408 -2.21 3.01 -22.22
C ARG A 408 -1.08 2.15 -21.66
N GLU A 409 0.17 2.50 -21.94
CA GLU A 409 1.34 1.78 -21.41
C GLU A 409 1.37 1.87 -19.88
N SER A 410 1.23 3.07 -19.32
CA SER A 410 1.15 3.28 -17.87
C SER A 410 -0.01 2.49 -17.25
N TYR A 411 -1.16 2.47 -17.92
CA TYR A 411 -2.33 1.71 -17.46
C TYR A 411 -2.07 0.19 -17.47
N GLY A 412 -1.46 -0.33 -18.53
CA GLY A 412 -1.09 -1.75 -18.65
C GLY A 412 -0.04 -2.20 -17.64
N LEU A 413 0.85 -1.29 -17.26
CA LEU A 413 1.77 -1.48 -16.15
C LEU A 413 1.10 -1.33 -14.79
N PHE A 414 -0.16 -0.89 -14.72
CA PHE A 414 -0.96 -0.53 -13.53
C PHE A 414 -0.55 0.79 -12.84
N ALA A 415 0.29 1.64 -13.45
CA ALA A 415 0.64 2.99 -12.98
C ALA A 415 -0.51 4.00 -13.19
N PHE A 416 -1.64 3.78 -12.51
CA PHE A 416 -2.90 4.49 -12.76
C PHE A 416 -2.85 6.00 -12.55
N ALA A 417 -2.10 6.47 -11.54
CA ALA A 417 -1.88 7.90 -11.30
C ALA A 417 -1.17 8.58 -12.48
N ARG A 418 -0.21 7.91 -13.11
CA ARG A 418 0.50 8.40 -14.31
C ARG A 418 -0.40 8.38 -15.52
N ALA A 419 -1.12 7.26 -15.72
CA ALA A 419 -2.10 7.15 -16.78
C ALA A 419 -3.12 8.28 -16.71
N ALA A 420 -3.60 8.62 -15.52
CA ALA A 420 -4.49 9.76 -15.30
C ALA A 420 -3.83 11.11 -15.65
N GLY A 421 -2.54 11.31 -15.35
CA GLY A 421 -1.80 12.52 -15.74
C GLY A 421 -1.68 12.69 -17.24
N HIS A 422 -1.31 11.61 -17.95
CA HIS A 422 -1.26 11.62 -19.41
C HIS A 422 -2.64 11.79 -20.04
N LEU A 423 -3.69 11.18 -19.49
CA LEU A 423 -5.07 11.34 -19.98
C LEU A 423 -5.60 12.76 -19.77
N GLU A 424 -5.28 13.42 -18.64
CA GLU A 424 -5.62 14.84 -18.46
C GLU A 424 -4.97 15.70 -19.55
N ARG A 425 -3.67 15.49 -19.80
CA ARG A 425 -2.99 16.25 -20.85
C ARG A 425 -3.54 15.93 -22.24
N ALA A 426 -3.87 14.68 -22.52
CA ALA A 426 -4.54 14.28 -23.75
C ALA A 426 -5.92 14.95 -23.89
N VAL A 427 -6.70 15.07 -22.82
CA VAL A 427 -7.99 15.79 -22.81
C VAL A 427 -7.81 17.28 -23.08
N GLU A 428 -6.78 17.93 -22.54
CA GLU A 428 -6.47 19.34 -22.82
C GLU A 428 -5.99 19.59 -24.27
N LEU A 429 -5.28 18.61 -24.83
CA LEU A 429 -4.78 18.60 -26.21
C LEU A 429 -5.83 18.14 -27.22
N ALA A 430 -6.84 17.39 -26.80
CA ALA A 430 -8.04 17.14 -27.58
C ALA A 430 -8.78 18.48 -27.77
N GLY A 431 -9.19 18.79 -29.00
CA GLY A 431 -10.11 19.91 -29.21
C GLY A 431 -11.50 19.57 -28.67
N ASN A 432 -12.35 20.58 -28.45
CA ASN A 432 -13.76 20.33 -28.08
C ASN A 432 -14.52 19.54 -29.17
N ASP A 433 -14.04 19.60 -30.41
CA ASP A 433 -14.59 18.88 -31.57
C ASP A 433 -14.06 17.44 -31.70
N GLU A 434 -13.18 16.98 -30.80
CA GLU A 434 -12.62 15.63 -30.85
C GLU A 434 -13.72 14.58 -30.56
N PRO A 435 -14.09 13.71 -31.52
CA PRO A 435 -15.20 12.77 -31.35
C PRO A 435 -15.00 11.75 -30.24
N ALA A 436 -13.77 11.56 -29.76
CA ALA A 436 -13.41 10.63 -28.70
C ALA A 436 -13.28 11.30 -27.31
N LEU A 437 -13.58 12.60 -27.17
CA LEU A 437 -13.34 13.32 -25.90
C LEU A 437 -14.12 12.71 -24.72
N GLY A 438 -15.37 12.29 -24.94
CA GLY A 438 -16.15 11.59 -23.92
C GLY A 438 -15.51 10.26 -23.47
N ASP A 439 -14.95 9.48 -24.40
CA ASP A 439 -14.26 8.22 -24.09
C ASP A 439 -12.95 8.46 -23.33
N LEU A 440 -12.16 9.45 -23.75
CA LEU A 440 -10.94 9.87 -23.05
C LEU A 440 -11.24 10.28 -21.61
N GLN A 441 -12.32 11.02 -21.39
CA GLN A 441 -12.77 11.42 -20.07
C GLN A 441 -13.24 10.22 -19.22
N LEU A 442 -13.90 9.23 -19.81
CA LEU A 442 -14.23 7.98 -19.12
C LEU A 442 -12.98 7.18 -18.74
N ARG A 443 -12.00 7.09 -19.64
CA ARG A 443 -10.71 6.44 -19.37
C ARG A 443 -9.93 7.18 -18.27
N LEU A 444 -9.95 8.51 -18.27
CA LEU A 444 -9.39 9.33 -17.19
C LEU A 444 -10.09 9.05 -15.88
N ALA A 445 -11.43 9.00 -15.88
CA ALA A 445 -12.21 8.70 -14.69
C ALA A 445 -11.84 7.33 -14.11
N TYR A 446 -11.64 6.33 -14.95
CA TYR A 446 -11.26 4.98 -14.54
C TYR A 446 -9.82 4.90 -14.02
N ALA A 447 -8.86 5.53 -14.71
CA ALA A 447 -7.47 5.61 -14.24
C ALA A 447 -7.37 6.38 -12.91
N ALA A 448 -8.14 7.46 -12.74
CA ALA A 448 -8.18 8.21 -11.50
C ALA A 448 -8.80 7.42 -10.33
N ASP A 449 -9.82 6.60 -10.59
CA ASP A 449 -10.44 5.71 -9.59
C ASP A 449 -9.43 4.67 -9.09
N LEU A 450 -8.80 3.95 -10.01
CA LEU A 450 -7.77 2.95 -9.70
C LEU A 450 -6.51 3.59 -9.08
N GLY A 451 -6.23 4.85 -9.38
CA GLY A 451 -5.20 5.67 -8.74
C GLY A 451 -5.58 6.25 -7.37
N ALA A 452 -6.73 5.85 -6.80
CA ALA A 452 -7.26 6.33 -5.51
C ALA A 452 -7.51 7.86 -5.46
N MET A 453 -7.97 8.45 -6.57
CA MET A 453 -8.27 9.88 -6.71
C MET A 453 -9.79 10.10 -6.96
N PRO A 454 -10.68 9.74 -6.01
CA PRO A 454 -12.13 9.67 -6.26
C PRO A 454 -12.75 11.01 -6.69
N ARG A 455 -12.23 12.14 -6.20
CA ARG A 455 -12.69 13.48 -6.64
C ARG A 455 -12.31 13.79 -8.09
N ARG A 456 -11.11 13.36 -8.51
CA ARG A 456 -10.64 13.52 -9.89
C ARG A 456 -11.44 12.60 -10.82
N ALA A 457 -11.69 11.36 -10.40
CA ALA A 457 -12.53 10.41 -11.10
C ALA A 457 -13.96 10.93 -11.30
N LEU A 458 -14.57 11.50 -10.26
CA LEU A 458 -15.90 12.09 -10.33
C LEU A 458 -15.96 13.24 -11.35
N ARG A 459 -15.00 14.18 -11.30
CA ARG A 459 -14.97 15.31 -12.26
C ARG A 459 -14.89 14.82 -13.71
N ALA A 460 -13.97 13.90 -14.00
CA ALA A 460 -13.81 13.35 -15.34
C ALA A 460 -15.09 12.63 -15.83
N ALA A 461 -15.75 11.86 -14.95
CA ALA A 461 -17.02 11.22 -15.30
C ALA A 461 -18.16 12.23 -15.54
N GLU A 462 -18.22 13.33 -14.78
CA GLU A 462 -19.19 14.41 -14.98
C GLU A 462 -18.93 15.21 -16.26
N GLU A 463 -17.67 15.37 -16.66
CA GLU A 463 -17.26 15.99 -17.92
C GLU A 463 -17.59 15.08 -19.10
N ALA A 464 -17.30 13.77 -19.00
CA ALA A 464 -17.71 12.77 -19.98
C ALA A 464 -19.23 12.81 -20.21
N ARG A 465 -20.02 12.82 -19.12
CA ARG A 465 -21.49 12.88 -19.19
C ARG A 465 -21.97 14.10 -19.98
N ARG A 466 -21.45 15.29 -19.65
CA ARG A 466 -21.82 16.54 -20.33
C ARG A 466 -21.50 16.49 -21.81
N TRP A 467 -20.30 15.99 -22.15
CA TRP A 467 -19.89 15.87 -23.55
C TRP A 467 -20.81 14.93 -24.34
N PHE A 468 -21.13 13.75 -23.79
CA PHE A 468 -22.04 12.81 -24.45
C PHE A 468 -23.47 13.36 -24.59
N GLU A 469 -23.96 14.12 -23.61
CA GLU A 469 -25.27 14.79 -23.69
C GLU A 469 -25.29 15.84 -24.81
N GLU A 470 -24.25 16.67 -24.92
CA GLU A 470 -24.11 17.69 -25.97
C GLU A 470 -23.95 17.05 -27.36
N ALA A 471 -23.25 15.91 -27.45
CA ALA A 471 -23.10 15.13 -28.67
C ALA A 471 -24.36 14.32 -29.06
N GLY A 472 -25.38 14.27 -28.20
CA GLY A 472 -26.57 13.43 -28.40
C GLY A 472 -26.32 11.93 -28.27
N ASP A 473 -25.19 11.51 -27.69
CA ASP A 473 -24.87 10.11 -27.40
C ASP A 473 -25.48 9.68 -26.06
N THR A 474 -26.74 9.29 -26.12
CA THR A 474 -27.50 8.75 -24.99
C THR A 474 -26.80 7.55 -24.32
N ARG A 475 -26.06 6.74 -25.09
CA ARG A 475 -25.39 5.53 -24.59
C ARG A 475 -24.17 5.90 -23.75
N GLY A 476 -23.30 6.76 -24.28
CA GLY A 476 -22.16 7.30 -23.55
C GLY A 476 -22.56 8.07 -22.30
N ALA A 477 -23.61 8.89 -22.37
CA ALA A 477 -24.13 9.64 -21.23
C ALA A 477 -24.62 8.71 -20.10
N GLY A 478 -25.33 7.62 -20.47
CA GLY A 478 -25.75 6.59 -19.53
C GLY A 478 -24.57 5.88 -18.85
N LEU A 479 -23.54 5.50 -19.62
CA LEU A 479 -22.30 4.93 -19.07
C LEU A 479 -21.63 5.88 -18.08
N ALA A 480 -21.48 7.16 -18.44
CA ALA A 480 -20.90 8.16 -17.56
C ALA A 480 -21.68 8.33 -16.25
N LEU A 481 -23.02 8.31 -16.30
CA LEU A 481 -23.88 8.35 -15.11
C LEU A 481 -23.67 7.16 -14.18
N THR A 482 -23.46 5.95 -14.72
CA THR A 482 -23.12 4.78 -13.87
C THR A 482 -21.81 4.97 -13.10
N ARG A 483 -20.82 5.64 -13.71
CA ARG A 483 -19.53 5.97 -13.06
C ARG A 483 -19.69 7.08 -12.03
N VAL A 484 -20.44 8.13 -12.34
CA VAL A 484 -20.80 9.19 -11.39
C VAL A 484 -21.47 8.60 -10.15
N ALA A 485 -22.41 7.68 -10.32
CA ALA A 485 -23.08 7.00 -9.22
C ALA A 485 -22.08 6.26 -8.29
N ASN A 486 -21.18 5.47 -8.88
CA ASN A 486 -20.15 4.74 -8.13
C ASN A 486 -19.24 5.68 -7.34
N TYR A 487 -18.73 6.76 -7.95
CA TYR A 487 -17.79 7.67 -7.30
C TYR A 487 -18.46 8.55 -6.23
N ARG A 488 -19.72 8.97 -6.44
CA ARG A 488 -20.50 9.67 -5.40
C ARG A 488 -20.74 8.80 -4.18
N TRP A 489 -20.94 7.49 -4.36
CA TRP A 489 -21.03 6.56 -3.24
C TRP A 489 -19.72 6.48 -2.45
N PHE A 490 -18.57 6.37 -3.12
CA PHE A 490 -17.25 6.37 -2.46
C PHE A 490 -16.97 7.67 -1.68
N LEU A 491 -17.54 8.79 -2.11
CA LEU A 491 -17.45 10.08 -1.42
C LEU A 491 -18.48 10.24 -0.28
N GLY A 492 -19.32 9.23 -0.03
CA GLY A 492 -20.34 9.23 1.03
C GLY A 492 -21.67 9.89 0.63
N GLU A 493 -21.86 10.25 -0.63
CA GLU A 493 -23.06 10.92 -1.15
C GLU A 493 -24.14 9.90 -1.58
N THR A 494 -24.47 8.96 -0.69
CA THR A 494 -25.29 7.76 -0.99
C THR A 494 -26.61 8.05 -1.72
N ARG A 495 -27.37 9.05 -1.26
CA ARG A 495 -28.69 9.37 -1.85
C ARG A 495 -28.56 9.86 -3.29
N VAL A 496 -27.51 10.63 -3.55
CA VAL A 496 -27.20 11.21 -4.85
C VAL A 496 -26.65 10.13 -5.79
N ALA A 497 -25.84 9.21 -5.26
CA ALA A 497 -25.38 8.04 -5.99
C ALA A 497 -26.54 7.18 -6.50
N ARG A 498 -27.54 6.88 -5.64
CA ARG A 498 -28.72 6.11 -6.04
C ARG A 498 -29.50 6.82 -7.16
N SER A 499 -29.76 8.12 -7.03
CA SER A 499 -30.44 8.90 -8.07
C SER A 499 -29.68 8.83 -9.40
N ALA A 500 -28.36 8.99 -9.40
CA ALA A 500 -27.56 8.94 -10.63
C ALA A 500 -27.61 7.56 -11.32
N ALA A 501 -27.65 6.47 -10.56
CA ALA A 501 -27.81 5.12 -11.11
C ALA A 501 -29.22 4.91 -11.72
N GLU A 502 -30.27 5.38 -11.04
CA GLU A 502 -31.65 5.34 -11.56
C GLU A 502 -31.82 6.23 -12.81
N ASP A 503 -31.13 7.37 -12.86
CA ASP A 503 -31.06 8.25 -14.03
C ASP A 503 -30.42 7.55 -15.23
N ALA A 504 -29.33 6.82 -15.02
CA ALA A 504 -28.71 6.02 -16.06
C ALA A 504 -29.70 4.99 -16.64
N VAL A 505 -30.49 4.32 -15.79
CA VAL A 505 -31.54 3.40 -16.24
C VAL A 505 -32.61 4.14 -17.04
N ARG A 506 -33.13 5.26 -16.53
CA ARG A 506 -34.16 6.05 -17.22
C ARG A 506 -33.71 6.50 -18.61
N LEU A 507 -32.44 6.88 -18.73
CA LEU A 507 -31.84 7.33 -19.98
C LEU A 507 -31.62 6.20 -20.99
N LEU A 508 -31.17 5.04 -20.52
CA LEU A 508 -30.81 3.90 -21.39
C LEU A 508 -32.00 3.01 -21.76
N LYS A 509 -33.04 2.93 -20.91
CA LYS A 509 -34.20 2.04 -21.11
C LYS A 509 -34.91 2.22 -22.46
N PRO A 510 -35.13 3.44 -23.00
CA PRO A 510 -35.73 3.64 -24.31
C PRO A 510 -34.91 3.08 -25.48
N LEU A 511 -33.60 2.89 -25.32
CA LEU A 511 -32.72 2.34 -26.36
C LEU A 511 -32.85 0.82 -26.52
N GLY A 512 -33.60 0.16 -25.63
CA GLY A 512 -33.76 -1.28 -25.64
C GLY A 512 -32.65 -2.02 -24.87
N LYS A 513 -32.63 -3.35 -25.02
CA LYS A 513 -31.69 -4.21 -24.31
C LYS A 513 -30.26 -3.96 -24.79
N SER A 514 -29.35 -3.74 -23.86
CA SER A 514 -27.95 -3.39 -24.15
C SER A 514 -27.05 -3.69 -22.95
N GLN A 515 -25.73 -3.78 -23.18
CA GLN A 515 -24.76 -3.99 -22.10
C GLN A 515 -24.74 -2.82 -21.12
N GLU A 516 -24.96 -1.60 -21.61
CA GLU A 516 -24.97 -0.38 -20.81
C GLU A 516 -26.18 -0.35 -19.87
N LEU A 517 -27.36 -0.75 -20.36
CA LEU A 517 -28.56 -0.85 -19.54
C LEU A 517 -28.42 -1.95 -18.48
N ALA A 518 -27.81 -3.10 -18.83
CA ALA A 518 -27.48 -4.13 -17.85
C ALA A 518 -26.53 -3.59 -16.75
N GLY A 519 -25.51 -2.82 -17.14
CA GLY A 519 -24.60 -2.16 -16.22
C GLY A 519 -25.31 -1.15 -15.31
N ALA A 520 -26.26 -0.38 -15.83
CA ALA A 520 -27.06 0.55 -15.03
C ALA A 520 -27.94 -0.17 -14.00
N TYR A 521 -28.62 -1.26 -14.40
CA TYR A 521 -29.35 -2.11 -13.46
C TYR A 521 -28.44 -2.71 -12.38
N ALA A 522 -27.26 -3.20 -12.77
CA ALA A 522 -26.27 -3.74 -11.83
C ALA A 522 -25.83 -2.69 -10.80
N GLN A 523 -25.62 -1.43 -11.21
CA GLN A 523 -25.25 -0.37 -10.27
C GLN A 523 -26.36 -0.01 -9.29
N VAL A 524 -27.63 0.07 -9.74
CA VAL A 524 -28.76 0.28 -8.82
C VAL A 524 -28.82 -0.85 -7.79
N ALA A 525 -28.73 -2.11 -8.25
CA ALA A 525 -28.74 -3.27 -7.37
C ALA A 525 -27.59 -3.26 -6.36
N LYS A 526 -26.38 -2.90 -6.80
CA LYS A 526 -25.18 -2.82 -5.93
C LYS A 526 -25.30 -1.72 -4.89
N LEU A 527 -25.77 -0.53 -5.26
CA LEU A 527 -25.99 0.56 -4.31
C LEU A 527 -27.09 0.23 -3.31
N ALA A 528 -28.20 -0.39 -3.77
CA ALA A 528 -29.25 -0.87 -2.88
C ALA A 528 -28.72 -1.92 -1.89
N TYR A 529 -27.87 -2.84 -2.33
CA TYR A 529 -27.23 -3.83 -1.45
C TYR A 529 -26.34 -3.16 -0.39
N LEU A 530 -25.55 -2.15 -0.76
CA LEU A 530 -24.66 -1.42 0.15
C LEU A 530 -25.43 -0.57 1.17
N ASP A 531 -26.64 -0.15 0.81
CA ASP A 531 -27.64 0.50 1.68
C ASP A 531 -28.52 -0.51 2.44
N LEU A 532 -28.30 -1.80 2.21
CA LEU A 532 -28.94 -2.92 2.92
C LEU A 532 -30.42 -3.09 2.60
N ASP A 533 -30.80 -2.51 1.48
CA ASP A 533 -32.09 -2.69 0.84
C ASP A 533 -32.03 -3.94 -0.04
N PHE A 534 -31.92 -5.11 0.60
CA PHE A 534 -31.72 -6.38 -0.09
C PHE A 534 -32.89 -6.75 -1.00
N SER A 535 -34.10 -6.28 -0.68
CA SER A 535 -35.30 -6.45 -1.51
C SER A 535 -35.15 -5.73 -2.84
N THR A 536 -34.80 -4.44 -2.83
CA THR A 536 -34.54 -3.68 -4.05
C THR A 536 -33.28 -4.19 -4.76
N ALA A 537 -32.22 -4.59 -4.04
CA ALA A 537 -31.05 -5.20 -4.66
C ALA A 537 -31.41 -6.47 -5.46
N ALA A 538 -32.29 -7.31 -4.94
CA ALA A 538 -32.76 -8.50 -5.65
C ALA A 538 -33.69 -8.18 -6.82
N GLU A 539 -34.60 -7.21 -6.66
CA GLU A 539 -35.52 -6.74 -7.71
C GLU A 539 -34.76 -6.23 -8.95
N TRP A 540 -33.72 -5.42 -8.73
CA TRP A 540 -32.91 -4.83 -9.80
C TRP A 540 -31.78 -5.74 -10.29
N GLY A 541 -31.28 -6.63 -9.42
CA GLY A 541 -30.23 -7.58 -9.76
C GLY A 541 -30.67 -8.64 -10.77
N GLN A 542 -31.93 -9.09 -10.72
CA GLN A 542 -32.43 -10.11 -11.65
C GLN A 542 -32.45 -9.61 -13.11
N PRO A 543 -33.06 -8.44 -13.45
CA PRO A 543 -32.95 -7.85 -14.78
C PRO A 543 -31.50 -7.59 -15.22
N ALA A 544 -30.60 -7.23 -14.30
CA ALA A 544 -29.18 -7.04 -14.60
C ALA A 544 -28.52 -8.33 -15.08
N VAL A 545 -28.73 -9.45 -14.37
CA VAL A 545 -28.21 -10.78 -14.75
C VAL A 545 -28.78 -11.24 -16.08
N ASP A 546 -30.11 -11.20 -16.23
CA ASP A 546 -30.79 -11.68 -17.43
C ASP A 546 -30.33 -10.91 -18.68
N MET A 547 -30.23 -9.58 -18.56
CA MET A 547 -29.79 -8.73 -19.66
C MET A 547 -28.30 -8.86 -19.94
N ALA A 548 -27.45 -8.96 -18.92
CA ALA A 548 -26.02 -9.15 -19.11
C ALA A 548 -25.72 -10.46 -19.84
N ARG A 549 -26.43 -11.54 -19.49
CA ARG A 549 -26.33 -12.84 -20.16
C ARG A 549 -26.79 -12.78 -21.61
N GLU A 550 -27.94 -12.16 -21.88
CA GLU A 550 -28.47 -12.01 -23.25
C GLU A 550 -27.55 -11.17 -24.14
N GLN A 551 -26.86 -10.18 -23.56
CA GLN A 551 -25.98 -9.24 -24.29
C GLN A 551 -24.50 -9.64 -24.27
N GLY A 552 -24.14 -10.77 -23.67
CA GLY A 552 -22.75 -11.24 -23.56
C GLY A 552 -21.83 -10.36 -22.70
N ALA A 553 -22.38 -9.61 -21.75
CA ALA A 553 -21.63 -8.74 -20.85
C ALA A 553 -21.06 -9.52 -19.64
N LEU A 554 -20.07 -10.38 -19.89
CA LEU A 554 -19.55 -11.36 -18.91
C LEU A 554 -19.19 -10.77 -17.53
N SER A 555 -18.47 -9.64 -17.50
CA SER A 555 -18.10 -9.01 -16.22
C SER A 555 -19.31 -8.47 -15.46
N THR A 556 -20.29 -7.91 -16.16
CA THR A 556 -21.54 -7.42 -15.56
C THR A 556 -22.39 -8.59 -15.08
N GLU A 557 -22.44 -9.69 -15.83
CA GLU A 557 -23.15 -10.91 -15.45
C GLU A 557 -22.58 -11.48 -14.15
N ALA A 558 -21.27 -11.69 -14.08
CA ALA A 558 -20.62 -12.22 -12.89
C ALA A 558 -20.81 -11.33 -11.66
N ASP A 559 -20.60 -10.01 -11.79
CA ASP A 559 -20.75 -9.06 -10.68
C ASP A 559 -22.21 -8.94 -10.21
N SER A 560 -23.17 -9.05 -11.14
CA SER A 560 -24.61 -9.03 -10.85
C SER A 560 -25.08 -10.32 -10.19
N LEU A 561 -24.58 -11.49 -10.64
CA LEU A 561 -24.85 -12.79 -10.00
C LEU A 561 -24.39 -12.80 -8.55
N ILE A 562 -23.20 -12.26 -8.27
CA ILE A 562 -22.68 -12.12 -6.90
C ILE A 562 -23.56 -11.20 -6.06
N THR A 563 -23.98 -10.05 -6.62
CA THR A 563 -24.82 -9.08 -5.90
C THR A 563 -26.22 -9.65 -5.60
N LEU A 564 -26.87 -10.22 -6.62
CA LEU A 564 -28.17 -10.85 -6.52
C LEU A 564 -28.13 -12.07 -5.60
N GLY A 565 -27.11 -12.91 -5.75
CA GLY A 565 -26.92 -14.10 -4.93
C GLY A 565 -26.74 -13.74 -3.45
N SER A 566 -25.93 -12.72 -3.17
CA SER A 566 -25.76 -12.20 -1.82
C SER A 566 -27.07 -11.62 -1.27
N ALA A 567 -27.75 -10.75 -2.02
CA ALA A 567 -29.04 -10.19 -1.61
C ALA A 567 -30.10 -11.27 -1.33
N ASP A 568 -30.19 -12.29 -2.17
CA ASP A 568 -31.08 -13.44 -1.95
C ASP A 568 -30.72 -14.22 -0.69
N GLY A 569 -29.43 -14.44 -0.44
CA GLY A 569 -28.94 -15.07 0.79
C GLY A 569 -29.34 -14.26 2.04
N GLN A 570 -29.21 -12.94 1.99
CA GLN A 570 -29.64 -12.03 3.06
C GLN A 570 -31.14 -12.13 3.34
N LEU A 571 -31.96 -12.23 2.29
CA LEU A 571 -33.39 -12.46 2.38
C LEU A 571 -33.74 -13.90 2.78
N GLY A 572 -32.77 -14.81 2.84
CA GLY A 572 -32.94 -16.19 3.27
C GLY A 572 -33.28 -17.19 2.20
N ARG A 573 -33.13 -16.79 0.95
CA ARG A 573 -33.48 -17.61 -0.19
C ARG A 573 -32.29 -18.51 -0.52
N ILE A 574 -32.51 -19.81 -0.47
CA ILE A 574 -31.44 -20.84 -0.55
C ILE A 574 -30.66 -20.74 -1.87
N GLN A 575 -31.31 -20.30 -2.96
CA GLN A 575 -30.64 -20.12 -4.26
C GLN A 575 -29.53 -19.06 -4.25
N GLY A 576 -29.47 -18.18 -3.24
CA GLY A 576 -28.47 -17.12 -3.15
C GLY A 576 -27.04 -17.65 -3.15
N VAL A 577 -26.78 -18.75 -2.43
CA VAL A 577 -25.47 -19.41 -2.39
C VAL A 577 -25.09 -19.97 -3.77
N ALA A 578 -26.04 -20.61 -4.46
CA ALA A 578 -25.82 -21.19 -5.78
C ALA A 578 -25.47 -20.11 -6.81
N ARG A 579 -26.21 -18.99 -6.84
CA ARG A 579 -25.94 -17.84 -7.73
C ARG A 579 -24.60 -17.18 -7.44
N THR A 580 -24.23 -17.04 -6.16
CA THR A 580 -22.93 -16.47 -5.80
C THR A 580 -21.78 -17.36 -6.29
N ARG A 581 -21.91 -18.69 -6.15
CA ARG A 581 -20.94 -19.65 -6.70
C ARG A 581 -20.87 -19.61 -8.23
N GLU A 582 -22.01 -19.49 -8.90
CA GLU A 582 -22.09 -19.32 -10.36
C GLU A 582 -21.32 -18.07 -10.81
N GLY A 583 -21.53 -16.93 -10.14
CA GLY A 583 -20.80 -15.70 -10.42
C GLY A 583 -19.28 -15.81 -10.17
N ILE A 584 -18.86 -16.48 -9.09
CA ILE A 584 -17.43 -16.76 -8.82
C ILE A 584 -16.83 -17.64 -9.92
N ALA A 585 -17.52 -18.71 -10.33
CA ALA A 585 -17.05 -19.62 -11.36
C ALA A 585 -16.92 -18.90 -12.71
N LEU A 586 -17.91 -18.09 -13.08
CA LEU A 586 -17.88 -17.28 -14.30
C LEU A 586 -16.73 -16.27 -14.26
N ALA A 587 -16.56 -15.53 -13.15
CA ALA A 587 -15.44 -14.59 -13.00
C ALA A 587 -14.08 -15.30 -13.08
N SER A 588 -13.94 -16.46 -12.42
CA SER A 588 -12.70 -17.22 -12.39
C SER A 588 -12.32 -17.82 -13.74
N ALA A 589 -13.31 -18.23 -14.55
CA ALA A 589 -13.08 -18.79 -15.89
C ALA A 589 -12.60 -17.75 -16.92
N HIS A 590 -12.74 -16.46 -16.62
CA HIS A 590 -12.41 -15.34 -17.49
C HIS A 590 -11.37 -14.38 -16.87
N ASP A 591 -10.60 -14.85 -15.88
CA ASP A 591 -9.55 -14.08 -15.19
C ASP A 591 -10.03 -12.73 -14.63
N LEU A 592 -11.30 -12.62 -14.26
CA LEU A 592 -11.89 -11.46 -13.59
C LEU A 592 -11.59 -11.52 -12.08
N VAL A 593 -10.30 -11.51 -11.74
CA VAL A 593 -9.79 -11.80 -10.38
C VAL A 593 -10.47 -10.94 -9.31
N GLY A 594 -10.63 -9.63 -9.55
CA GLY A 594 -11.28 -8.73 -8.59
C GLY A 594 -12.76 -9.07 -8.35
N VAL A 595 -13.49 -9.49 -9.38
CA VAL A 595 -14.89 -9.90 -9.28
C VAL A 595 -15.00 -11.24 -8.56
N ALA A 596 -14.13 -12.21 -8.87
CA ALA A 596 -14.08 -13.50 -8.19
C ALA A 596 -13.80 -13.33 -6.69
N MET A 597 -12.83 -12.48 -6.32
CA MET A 597 -12.46 -12.19 -4.94
C MET A 597 -13.59 -11.50 -4.16
N ARG A 598 -14.30 -10.55 -4.77
CA ARG A 598 -15.55 -9.99 -4.22
C ARG A 598 -16.61 -11.08 -4.03
N GLY A 599 -16.70 -12.00 -4.97
CA GLY A 599 -17.59 -13.15 -4.91
C GLY A 599 -17.33 -14.03 -3.69
N TYR A 600 -16.07 -14.42 -3.44
CA TYR A 600 -15.70 -15.20 -2.25
C TYR A 600 -16.04 -14.47 -0.95
N HIS A 601 -15.73 -13.18 -0.86
CA HIS A 601 -16.11 -12.34 0.30
C HIS A 601 -17.63 -12.36 0.53
N ASN A 602 -18.44 -12.20 -0.52
CA ASN A 602 -19.89 -12.25 -0.39
C ASN A 602 -20.45 -13.67 -0.17
N LEU A 603 -19.73 -14.72 -0.58
CA LEU A 603 -20.16 -16.10 -0.41
C LEU A 603 -20.18 -16.51 1.06
N TRP A 604 -19.19 -16.12 1.86
CA TRP A 604 -19.17 -16.43 3.29
C TRP A 604 -20.33 -15.76 4.03
N ILE A 605 -20.62 -14.51 3.66
CA ILE A 605 -21.76 -13.74 4.18
C ILE A 605 -23.08 -14.46 3.83
N SER A 606 -23.20 -14.93 2.59
CA SER A 606 -24.39 -15.64 2.10
C SER A 606 -24.59 -16.98 2.79
N LEU A 607 -23.52 -17.77 2.93
CA LEU A 607 -23.52 -19.04 3.65
C LEU A 607 -23.98 -18.86 5.11
N SER A 608 -23.49 -17.81 5.77
CA SER A 608 -23.88 -17.47 7.15
C SER A 608 -25.36 -17.06 7.24
N ALA A 609 -25.84 -16.27 6.29
CA ALA A 609 -27.23 -15.81 6.23
C ALA A 609 -28.24 -16.93 5.96
N THR A 610 -27.84 -17.98 5.23
CA THR A 610 -28.65 -19.16 4.95
C THR A 610 -28.52 -20.27 6.00
N GLY A 611 -27.77 -20.05 7.09
CA GLY A 611 -27.69 -20.96 8.22
C GLY A 611 -26.57 -22.00 8.17
N SER A 612 -25.58 -21.83 7.29
CA SER A 612 -24.41 -22.72 7.26
C SER A 612 -23.57 -22.56 8.54
N SER A 613 -23.04 -23.66 9.04
CA SER A 613 -22.10 -23.70 10.16
C SER A 613 -20.71 -23.20 9.75
N GLY A 614 -19.87 -22.85 10.72
CA GLY A 614 -18.48 -22.47 10.44
C GLY A 614 -17.70 -23.57 9.71
N ALA A 615 -17.99 -24.84 9.99
CA ALA A 615 -17.36 -25.98 9.33
C ALA A 615 -17.63 -26.01 7.82
N GLU A 616 -18.80 -25.54 7.38
CA GLU A 616 -19.19 -25.44 5.97
C GLU A 616 -18.61 -24.20 5.28
N VAL A 617 -18.29 -23.15 6.06
CA VAL A 617 -17.67 -21.92 5.56
C VAL A 617 -16.14 -22.06 5.41
N ARG A 618 -15.47 -22.84 6.27
CA ARG A 618 -14.00 -22.98 6.25
C ARG A 618 -13.40 -23.43 4.91
N PRO A 619 -13.93 -24.45 4.20
CA PRO A 619 -13.40 -24.85 2.89
C PRO A 619 -13.43 -23.72 1.85
N MET A 620 -14.44 -22.86 1.91
CA MET A 620 -14.55 -21.70 1.02
C MET A 620 -13.43 -20.67 1.29
N TYR A 621 -13.09 -20.40 2.56
CA TYR A 621 -11.96 -19.51 2.88
C TYR A 621 -10.63 -20.08 2.36
N GLU A 622 -10.43 -21.40 2.51
CA GLU A 622 -9.24 -22.07 2.01
C GLU A 622 -9.12 -21.98 0.48
N GLU A 623 -10.24 -22.14 -0.23
CA GLU A 623 -10.34 -21.93 -1.68
C GLU A 623 -10.05 -20.47 -2.07
N MET A 624 -10.67 -19.50 -1.38
CA MET A 624 -10.45 -18.06 -1.58
C MET A 624 -8.97 -17.69 -1.43
N PHE A 625 -8.30 -18.13 -0.34
CA PHE A 625 -6.89 -17.82 -0.11
C PHE A 625 -5.98 -18.51 -1.14
N ALA A 626 -6.32 -19.73 -1.57
CA ALA A 626 -5.58 -20.42 -2.64
C ALA A 626 -5.75 -19.72 -3.99
N TYR A 627 -6.95 -19.27 -4.32
CA TYR A 627 -7.23 -18.49 -5.53
C TYR A 627 -6.47 -17.16 -5.52
N ALA A 628 -6.49 -16.43 -4.41
CA ALA A 628 -5.77 -15.17 -4.25
C ALA A 628 -4.25 -15.35 -4.43
N ARG A 629 -3.65 -16.36 -3.78
CA ARG A 629 -2.21 -16.66 -3.93
C ARG A 629 -1.82 -16.98 -5.37
N ARG A 630 -2.64 -17.76 -6.10
CA ARG A 630 -2.37 -18.12 -7.50
C ARG A 630 -2.32 -16.91 -8.43
N HIS A 631 -3.09 -15.86 -8.14
CA HIS A 631 -3.20 -14.66 -8.97
C HIS A 631 -2.41 -13.47 -8.42
N GLY A 632 -1.58 -13.67 -7.38
CA GLY A 632 -0.88 -12.56 -6.71
C GLY A 632 -1.83 -11.51 -6.10
N TYR A 633 -3.10 -11.86 -5.88
CA TYR A 633 -4.11 -10.93 -5.42
C TYR A 633 -3.96 -10.71 -3.91
N ARG A 634 -3.68 -9.47 -3.52
CA ARG A 634 -3.60 -9.05 -2.13
C ARG A 634 -4.31 -7.71 -2.01
N THR A 635 -5.30 -7.59 -1.13
CA THR A 635 -6.04 -6.34 -0.85
C THR A 635 -6.34 -6.24 0.64
N GLU A 636 -6.65 -5.05 1.14
CA GLU A 636 -6.98 -4.87 2.57
C GLU A 636 -8.18 -5.73 3.00
N THR A 637 -9.20 -5.90 2.14
CA THR A 637 -10.35 -6.76 2.40
C THR A 637 -9.94 -8.22 2.55
N LEU A 638 -9.09 -8.74 1.66
CA LEU A 638 -8.57 -10.10 1.77
C LEU A 638 -7.78 -10.31 3.06
N LEU A 639 -6.95 -9.33 3.44
CA LEU A 639 -6.15 -9.39 4.67
C LEU A 639 -7.05 -9.38 5.91
N ALA A 640 -8.13 -8.60 5.90
CA ALA A 640 -9.14 -8.60 6.97
C ALA A 640 -9.87 -9.94 7.07
N ASP A 641 -10.28 -10.54 5.95
CA ASP A 641 -10.91 -11.87 5.91
C ASP A 641 -9.94 -12.98 6.42
N GLU A 642 -8.66 -12.92 6.00
CA GLU A 642 -7.62 -13.84 6.46
C GLU A 642 -7.35 -13.69 7.96
N ALA A 643 -7.29 -12.45 8.46
CA ALA A 643 -7.16 -12.17 9.89
C ALA A 643 -8.35 -12.72 10.69
N GLY A 644 -9.58 -12.55 10.19
CA GLY A 644 -10.79 -13.13 10.82
C GLY A 644 -10.71 -14.67 10.92
N TYR A 645 -10.33 -15.33 9.82
CA TYR A 645 -10.14 -16.79 9.77
C TYR A 645 -9.07 -17.27 10.78
N LEU A 646 -7.92 -16.60 10.82
CA LEU A 646 -6.80 -16.94 11.72
C LEU A 646 -7.14 -16.67 13.18
N PHE A 647 -7.84 -15.56 13.46
CA PHE A 647 -8.31 -15.19 14.78
C PHE A 647 -9.26 -16.26 15.35
N ALA A 648 -10.25 -16.68 14.55
CA ALA A 648 -11.14 -17.78 14.87
C ALA A 648 -10.39 -19.11 15.12
N GLY A 649 -9.30 -19.34 14.38
CA GLY A 649 -8.41 -20.49 14.56
C GLY A 649 -7.49 -20.42 15.78
N GLY A 650 -7.37 -19.27 16.44
CA GLY A 650 -6.44 -19.02 17.55
C GLY A 650 -4.98 -18.81 17.14
N ASP A 651 -4.70 -18.58 15.85
CA ASP A 651 -3.35 -18.24 15.36
C ASP A 651 -3.13 -16.72 15.41
N TRP A 652 -3.07 -16.19 16.63
CA TRP A 652 -2.89 -14.76 16.87
C TRP A 652 -1.53 -14.23 16.38
N ASP A 653 -0.52 -15.09 16.30
CA ASP A 653 0.80 -14.69 15.77
C ASP A 653 0.71 -14.35 14.28
N ALA A 654 -0.08 -15.12 13.51
CA ALA A 654 -0.34 -14.82 12.11
C ALA A 654 -1.18 -13.53 11.94
N VAL A 655 -2.21 -13.33 12.75
CA VAL A 655 -3.02 -12.10 12.73
C VAL A 655 -2.15 -10.86 12.97
N LEU A 656 -1.25 -10.90 13.97
CA LEU A 656 -0.34 -9.78 14.25
C LEU A 656 0.61 -9.47 13.08
N ARG A 657 1.08 -10.49 12.35
CA ARG A 657 1.89 -10.27 11.13
C ARG A 657 1.07 -9.53 10.06
N LEU A 658 -0.17 -9.96 9.79
CA LEU A 658 -1.04 -9.29 8.83
C LEU A 658 -1.36 -7.83 9.24
N ALA A 659 -1.58 -7.58 10.53
CA ALA A 659 -1.78 -6.23 11.05
C ALA A 659 -0.53 -5.35 10.92
N GLN A 660 0.68 -5.93 11.01
CA GLN A 660 1.94 -5.21 10.80
C GLN A 660 2.20 -4.88 9.33
N GLU A 661 1.80 -5.77 8.41
CA GLU A 661 1.93 -5.57 6.96
C GLU A 661 1.07 -4.42 6.43
N THR A 662 -0.04 -4.11 7.12
CA THR A 662 -1.07 -3.19 6.63
C THR A 662 -1.30 -2.07 7.64
N ARG A 663 -0.96 -0.82 7.27
CA ARG A 663 -1.25 0.36 8.11
C ARG A 663 -1.95 1.44 7.29
N GLY A 664 -3.15 1.81 7.73
CA GLY A 664 -3.99 2.81 7.07
C GLY A 664 -5.11 3.30 7.98
N GLU A 665 -5.97 4.14 7.42
CA GLU A 665 -7.19 4.66 8.07
C GLU A 665 -8.46 4.25 7.32
N THR A 666 -8.38 3.16 6.55
CA THR A 666 -9.54 2.55 5.89
C THR A 666 -10.32 1.72 6.90
N VAL A 667 -11.57 1.35 6.55
CA VAL A 667 -12.37 0.45 7.41
C VAL A 667 -11.69 -0.92 7.61
N TRP A 668 -11.06 -1.47 6.58
CA TRP A 668 -10.42 -2.79 6.63
C TRP A 668 -9.15 -2.78 7.47
N THR A 669 -8.33 -1.73 7.35
CA THR A 669 -7.17 -1.55 8.22
C THR A 669 -7.57 -1.26 9.66
N ALA A 670 -8.69 -0.55 9.89
CA ALA A 670 -9.25 -0.37 11.23
C ALA A 670 -9.71 -1.72 11.85
N GLN A 671 -10.30 -2.63 11.08
CA GLN A 671 -10.64 -3.98 11.57
C GLN A 671 -9.40 -4.76 12.03
N LEU A 672 -8.32 -4.72 11.25
CA LEU A 672 -7.04 -5.35 11.62
C LEU A 672 -6.45 -4.74 12.91
N GLN A 673 -6.52 -3.41 13.06
CA GLN A 673 -6.07 -2.71 14.27
C GLN A 673 -6.90 -3.08 15.51
N VAL A 674 -8.22 -3.27 15.36
CA VAL A 674 -9.06 -3.72 16.48
C VAL A 674 -8.75 -5.18 16.84
N ALA A 675 -8.48 -6.05 15.85
CA ALA A 675 -8.01 -7.42 16.12
C ALA A 675 -6.66 -7.43 16.85
N GLU A 676 -5.71 -6.59 16.42
CA GLU A 676 -4.43 -6.38 17.12
C GLU A 676 -4.66 -5.91 18.56
N ALA A 677 -5.54 -4.91 18.78
CA ALA A 677 -5.88 -4.43 20.11
C ALA A 677 -6.50 -5.53 20.98
N PHE A 678 -7.39 -6.37 20.44
CA PHE A 678 -7.94 -7.52 21.16
C PHE A 678 -6.85 -8.50 21.58
N ILE A 679 -5.96 -8.84 20.65
CA ILE A 679 -4.86 -9.78 20.88
C ILE A 679 -3.93 -9.27 21.98
N LEU A 680 -3.51 -8.01 21.90
CA LEU A 680 -2.64 -7.40 22.91
C LEU A 680 -3.34 -7.29 24.27
N ALA A 681 -4.64 -6.96 24.29
CA ALA A 681 -5.42 -6.97 25.52
C ALA A 681 -5.43 -8.37 26.16
N GLY A 682 -5.61 -9.43 25.35
CA GLY A 682 -5.63 -10.81 25.82
C GLY A 682 -4.26 -11.32 26.29
N ARG A 683 -3.17 -10.88 25.66
CA ARG A 683 -1.79 -11.32 25.99
C ARG A 683 -1.16 -10.51 27.11
N GLU A 684 -1.21 -9.20 27.00
CA GLU A 684 -0.43 -8.25 27.81
C GLU A 684 -1.30 -7.42 28.76
N GLY A 685 -2.61 -7.38 28.52
CA GLY A 685 -3.57 -6.57 29.28
C GLY A 685 -3.92 -5.23 28.61
N PRO A 686 -4.90 -4.50 29.17
CA PRO A 686 -5.56 -3.39 28.49
C PRO A 686 -4.70 -2.12 28.32
N ALA A 687 -3.65 -1.95 29.15
CA ALA A 687 -2.84 -0.74 29.15
C ALA A 687 -2.16 -0.45 27.80
N ARG A 688 -1.79 -1.50 27.05
CA ARG A 688 -1.14 -1.39 25.73
C ARG A 688 -2.12 -1.43 24.56
N SER A 689 -3.33 -1.96 24.75
CA SER A 689 -4.32 -2.10 23.67
C SER A 689 -5.20 -0.87 23.49
N LEU A 690 -5.59 -0.19 24.57
CA LEU A 690 -6.52 0.95 24.49
C LEU A 690 -6.04 2.11 23.60
N PRO A 691 -4.74 2.50 23.59
CA PRO A 691 -4.26 3.53 22.68
C PRO A 691 -4.39 3.16 21.19
N LEU A 692 -4.37 1.87 20.85
CA LEU A 692 -4.53 1.41 19.46
C LEU A 692 -5.95 1.62 18.92
N LEU A 693 -6.92 1.85 19.81
CA LEU A 693 -8.32 2.08 19.41
C LEU A 693 -8.61 3.51 18.96
N GLU A 694 -7.65 4.44 19.06
CA GLU A 694 -7.86 5.84 18.67
C GLU A 694 -8.21 5.99 17.18
N VAL A 695 -7.45 5.35 16.30
CA VAL A 695 -7.68 5.38 14.85
C VAL A 695 -9.00 4.68 14.49
N PRO A 696 -9.28 3.43 14.92
CA PRO A 696 -10.57 2.79 14.69
C PRO A 696 -11.77 3.62 15.17
N ARG A 697 -11.66 4.29 16.32
CA ARG A 697 -12.73 5.16 16.85
C ARG A 697 -12.95 6.42 16.02
N ARG A 698 -11.92 6.94 15.34
CA ARG A 698 -12.07 8.05 14.39
C ARG A 698 -12.73 7.56 13.10
N VAL A 699 -12.21 6.48 12.51
CA VAL A 699 -12.76 5.86 11.30
C VAL A 699 -14.26 5.53 11.47
N LEU A 700 -14.66 4.99 12.63
CA LEU A 700 -16.06 4.67 12.92
C LEU A 700 -17.03 5.87 12.83
N ARG A 701 -16.54 7.11 12.98
CA ARG A 701 -17.39 8.31 12.85
C ARG A 701 -17.72 8.60 11.40
N ASP A 702 -16.77 8.33 10.51
CA ASP A 702 -16.75 8.84 9.13
C ASP A 702 -17.17 7.79 8.07
N VAL A 703 -17.31 6.52 8.44
CA VAL A 703 -17.71 5.42 7.52
C VAL A 703 -19.23 5.27 7.36
N SER A 704 -19.66 4.55 6.32
CA SER A 704 -21.08 4.24 6.06
C SER A 704 -21.71 3.41 7.19
N ALA A 705 -23.04 3.43 7.30
CA ALA A 705 -23.78 2.67 8.32
C ALA A 705 -23.42 1.17 8.33
N SER A 706 -23.27 0.54 7.16
CA SER A 706 -22.85 -0.86 7.02
C SER A 706 -21.48 -1.14 7.65
N HIS A 707 -20.50 -0.28 7.40
CA HIS A 707 -19.14 -0.41 7.93
C HIS A 707 -19.04 -0.13 9.44
N LYS A 708 -19.88 0.78 9.98
CA LYS A 708 -19.92 1.05 11.43
C LYS A 708 -20.23 -0.20 12.24
N LEU A 709 -21.06 -1.10 11.71
CA LEU A 709 -21.55 -2.26 12.47
C LEU A 709 -20.47 -3.31 12.70
N PHE A 710 -19.71 -3.66 11.65
CA PHE A 710 -18.60 -4.62 11.75
C PHE A 710 -17.50 -4.14 12.70
N LEU A 711 -17.20 -2.83 12.66
CA LEU A 711 -16.17 -2.26 13.51
C LEU A 711 -16.65 -2.12 14.97
N ALA A 712 -17.91 -1.73 15.19
CA ALA A 712 -18.49 -1.59 16.52
C ALA A 712 -18.57 -2.93 17.27
N SER A 713 -19.02 -4.02 16.62
CA SER A 713 -19.10 -5.35 17.25
C SER A 713 -17.72 -5.81 17.76
N THR A 714 -16.70 -5.63 16.94
CA THR A 714 -15.32 -5.99 17.29
C THR A 714 -14.75 -5.09 18.40
N LEU A 715 -15.05 -3.79 18.39
CA LEU A 715 -14.67 -2.87 19.48
C LEU A 715 -15.30 -3.27 20.81
N GLY A 716 -16.57 -3.67 20.81
CA GLY A 716 -17.27 -4.13 22.02
C GLY A 716 -16.60 -5.35 22.67
N ARG A 717 -16.03 -6.26 21.88
CA ARG A 717 -15.21 -7.39 22.37
C ARG A 717 -13.97 -6.89 23.10
N VAL A 718 -13.24 -5.95 22.51
CA VAL A 718 -12.00 -5.42 23.09
C VAL A 718 -12.27 -4.73 24.42
N THR A 719 -13.28 -3.87 24.50
CA THR A 719 -13.59 -3.14 25.73
C THR A 719 -14.09 -4.07 26.82
N LEU A 720 -14.88 -5.10 26.49
CA LEU A 720 -15.36 -6.07 27.48
C LEU A 720 -14.20 -6.91 28.01
N LEU A 721 -13.31 -7.39 27.14
CA LEU A 721 -12.10 -8.11 27.52
C LEU A 721 -11.17 -7.25 28.40
N ALA A 722 -11.08 -5.95 28.08
CA ALA A 722 -10.30 -4.97 28.83
C ALA A 722 -10.88 -4.62 30.21
N GLY A 723 -12.08 -5.11 30.54
CA GLY A 723 -12.76 -4.82 31.81
C GLY A 723 -13.52 -3.49 31.82
N ASP A 724 -13.91 -2.96 30.66
CA ASP A 724 -14.71 -1.74 30.50
C ASP A 724 -16.10 -2.07 29.92
N PRO A 725 -17.01 -2.67 30.72
CA PRO A 725 -18.35 -3.03 30.27
C PRO A 725 -19.19 -1.81 29.91
N ARG A 726 -18.89 -0.62 30.45
CA ARG A 726 -19.61 0.61 30.11
C ARG A 726 -19.29 1.03 28.68
N ALA A 727 -18.01 1.06 28.30
CA ALA A 727 -17.63 1.33 26.92
C ALA A 727 -18.17 0.27 25.94
N THR A 728 -18.32 -0.99 26.37
CA THR A 728 -18.98 -2.03 25.56
C THR A 728 -20.44 -1.67 25.25
N LEU A 729 -21.21 -1.25 26.26
CA LEU A 729 -22.59 -0.79 26.04
C LEU A 729 -22.62 0.43 25.13
N ASP A 730 -21.78 1.44 25.39
CA ASP A 730 -21.74 2.68 24.60
C ASP A 730 -21.37 2.44 23.13
N HIS A 731 -20.44 1.52 22.85
CA HIS A 731 -20.05 1.15 21.49
C HIS A 731 -21.13 0.36 20.74
N LEU A 732 -21.86 -0.51 21.44
CA LEU A 732 -22.83 -1.43 20.82
C LEU A 732 -24.26 -0.88 20.78
N ASP A 733 -24.57 0.20 21.50
CA ASP A 733 -25.93 0.75 21.58
C ASP A 733 -26.49 1.14 20.21
N GLY A 734 -25.63 1.67 19.34
CA GLY A 734 -25.99 2.02 17.96
C GLY A 734 -26.37 0.83 17.08
N LEU A 735 -26.08 -0.41 17.50
CA LEU A 735 -26.42 -1.63 16.76
C LEU A 735 -27.82 -2.15 17.10
N ALA A 736 -28.40 -1.75 18.24
CA ALA A 736 -29.61 -2.35 18.79
C ALA A 736 -30.77 -2.39 17.79
N ALA A 737 -31.02 -1.28 17.07
CA ALA A 737 -32.09 -1.19 16.09
C ALA A 737 -31.87 -2.14 14.90
N GLY A 738 -30.65 -2.20 14.36
CA GLY A 738 -30.32 -3.09 13.24
C GLY A 738 -30.40 -4.56 13.62
N VAL A 739 -29.83 -4.91 14.77
CA VAL A 739 -29.80 -6.26 15.33
C VAL A 739 -31.21 -6.77 15.66
N GLY A 740 -32.08 -5.90 16.18
CA GLY A 740 -33.48 -6.22 16.49
C GLY A 740 -34.35 -6.33 15.25
N ALA A 741 -34.03 -5.60 14.17
CA ALA A 741 -34.71 -5.70 12.88
C ALA A 741 -34.18 -6.85 12.00
N GLY A 742 -33.23 -7.66 12.49
CA GLY A 742 -32.65 -8.75 11.70
C GLY A 742 -31.72 -8.31 10.58
N LEU A 743 -31.44 -7.01 10.49
CA LEU A 743 -30.51 -6.45 9.52
C LEU A 743 -29.13 -7.02 9.86
N PHE A 744 -28.34 -7.37 8.83
CA PHE A 744 -26.93 -7.80 8.95
C PHE A 744 -26.67 -9.19 9.59
N PRO A 745 -26.89 -10.29 8.84
CA PRO A 745 -26.58 -11.69 9.19
C PRO A 745 -25.07 -11.99 9.21
N ALA A 746 -24.28 -11.22 9.96
CA ALA A 746 -22.88 -11.54 10.21
C ALA A 746 -22.71 -12.16 11.61
N PRO A 747 -21.91 -13.23 11.77
CA PRO A 747 -21.63 -13.86 13.05
C PRO A 747 -21.21 -12.89 14.15
N GLU A 748 -20.36 -11.92 13.82
CA GLU A 748 -19.83 -10.93 14.77
C GLU A 748 -20.91 -9.96 15.26
N ILE A 749 -21.89 -9.65 14.41
CA ILE A 749 -23.02 -8.77 14.75
C ILE A 749 -24.02 -9.53 15.62
N ASP A 750 -24.29 -10.81 15.30
CA ASP A 750 -25.15 -11.67 16.11
C ASP A 750 -24.54 -11.96 17.50
N GLU A 751 -23.23 -11.86 17.68
CA GLU A 751 -22.61 -11.97 19.01
C GLU A 751 -22.84 -10.73 19.89
N ALA A 752 -23.12 -9.56 19.30
CA ALA A 752 -23.19 -8.29 20.05
C ALA A 752 -24.19 -8.32 21.23
N PRO A 753 -25.40 -8.90 21.13
CA PRO A 753 -26.30 -9.04 22.28
C PRO A 753 -25.73 -9.90 23.41
N VAL A 754 -24.93 -10.93 23.12
CA VAL A 754 -24.26 -11.72 24.15
C VAL A 754 -23.27 -10.85 24.93
N LEU A 755 -22.51 -10.01 24.23
CA LEU A 755 -21.55 -9.07 24.84
C LEU A 755 -22.25 -8.02 25.69
N THR A 756 -23.33 -7.40 25.20
CA THR A 756 -24.04 -6.33 25.92
C THR A 756 -24.82 -6.85 27.13
N ILE A 757 -25.46 -8.02 27.03
CA ILE A 757 -26.12 -8.64 28.18
C ILE A 757 -25.07 -9.00 29.25
N ALA A 758 -23.93 -9.57 28.86
CA ALA A 758 -22.83 -9.86 29.80
C ALA A 758 -22.26 -8.58 30.44
N ALA A 759 -22.09 -7.51 29.67
CA ALA A 759 -21.66 -6.20 30.18
C ALA A 759 -22.67 -5.61 31.17
N ALA A 760 -23.97 -5.66 30.86
CA ALA A 760 -25.04 -5.18 31.72
C ALA A 760 -25.13 -5.98 33.04
N ILE A 761 -24.96 -7.30 32.99
CA ILE A 761 -24.87 -8.15 34.19
C ILE A 761 -23.67 -7.72 35.06
N THR A 762 -22.52 -7.47 34.45
CA THR A 762 -21.29 -7.04 35.17
C THR A 762 -21.47 -5.68 35.85
N LEU A 763 -22.30 -4.80 35.26
CA LEU A 763 -22.62 -3.47 35.80
C LEU A 763 -23.82 -3.45 36.75
N GLU A 764 -24.50 -4.58 36.93
CA GLU A 764 -25.79 -4.67 37.63
C GLU A 764 -26.87 -3.73 37.02
N ASP A 765 -26.80 -3.45 35.72
CA ASP A 765 -27.73 -2.57 34.99
C ASP A 765 -28.89 -3.39 34.41
N SER A 766 -29.97 -3.54 35.19
CA SER A 766 -31.15 -4.32 34.76
C SER A 766 -31.87 -3.71 33.57
N VAL A 767 -31.85 -2.38 33.41
CA VAL A 767 -32.52 -1.69 32.31
C VAL A 767 -31.82 -1.99 30.99
N ALA A 768 -30.49 -1.86 30.95
CA ALA A 768 -29.70 -2.22 29.77
C ALA A 768 -29.83 -3.72 29.43
N ARG A 769 -29.79 -4.58 30.45
CA ARG A 769 -29.95 -6.03 30.29
C ARG A 769 -31.29 -6.38 29.65
N ASP A 770 -32.40 -5.90 30.20
CA ASP A 770 -33.75 -6.25 29.73
C ASP A 770 -34.00 -5.70 28.32
N ARG A 771 -33.49 -4.50 28.01
CA ARG A 771 -33.51 -3.94 26.64
C ARG A 771 -32.79 -4.87 25.65
N TRP A 772 -31.60 -5.35 25.98
CA TRP A 772 -30.81 -6.19 25.08
C TRP A 772 -31.34 -7.64 24.97
N ILE A 773 -32.03 -8.14 26.00
CA ILE A 773 -32.82 -9.38 25.90
C ILE A 773 -33.91 -9.21 24.84
N GLU A 774 -34.70 -8.13 24.90
CA GLU A 774 -35.76 -7.89 23.90
C GLU A 774 -35.17 -7.73 22.49
N VAL A 775 -34.06 -6.99 22.34
CA VAL A 775 -33.35 -6.86 21.05
C VAL A 775 -32.89 -8.21 20.50
N ALA A 776 -32.38 -9.11 21.35
CA ALA A 776 -31.93 -10.44 20.93
C ALA A 776 -33.10 -11.34 20.48
N LEU A 777 -34.31 -11.11 21.01
CA LEU A 777 -35.49 -11.93 20.75
C LEU A 777 -36.42 -11.37 19.66
N ALA A 778 -36.27 -10.10 19.29
CA ALA A 778 -37.19 -9.38 18.40
C ALA A 778 -37.33 -9.99 16.99
N ASP A 779 -36.28 -10.59 16.42
CA ASP A 779 -36.32 -11.10 15.05
C ASP A 779 -36.37 -12.64 14.97
N GLU A 780 -37.56 -13.17 14.64
CA GLU A 780 -37.78 -14.59 14.38
C GLU A 780 -37.29 -15.05 13.01
N ALA A 781 -37.24 -14.17 12.01
CA ALA A 781 -36.84 -14.54 10.65
C ALA A 781 -35.35 -14.93 10.58
N SER A 782 -34.53 -14.39 11.48
CA SER A 782 -33.12 -14.78 11.63
C SER A 782 -32.90 -16.10 12.36
N ALA A 783 -33.93 -16.75 12.91
CA ALA A 783 -33.77 -18.00 13.68
C ALA A 783 -33.23 -19.19 12.85
N ARG A 784 -33.15 -19.06 11.52
CA ARG A 784 -32.43 -20.01 10.65
C ARG A 784 -30.90 -19.94 10.80
N ARG A 785 -30.35 -18.81 11.25
CA ARG A 785 -28.90 -18.61 11.40
C ARG A 785 -28.41 -19.24 12.70
N VAL A 786 -27.30 -19.97 12.65
CA VAL A 786 -26.68 -20.61 13.83
C VAL A 786 -26.38 -19.57 14.92
N THR A 787 -25.80 -18.43 14.55
CA THR A 787 -25.44 -17.35 15.47
C THR A 787 -26.63 -16.60 16.05
N ALA A 788 -27.70 -16.40 15.27
CA ALA A 788 -28.94 -15.80 15.77
C ALA A 788 -29.66 -16.73 16.76
N ARG A 789 -29.63 -18.05 16.53
CA ARG A 789 -30.10 -19.02 17.54
C ARG A 789 -29.26 -18.96 18.81
N ALA A 790 -27.95 -18.78 18.68
CA ALA A 790 -27.04 -18.71 19.82
C ALA A 790 -27.31 -17.50 20.73
N ARG A 791 -27.49 -16.30 20.14
CA ARG A 791 -27.85 -15.09 20.91
C ARG A 791 -29.24 -15.17 21.52
N ARG A 792 -30.21 -15.77 20.82
CA ARG A 792 -31.57 -16.00 21.33
C ARG A 792 -31.55 -16.95 22.52
N ALA A 793 -30.81 -18.06 22.44
CA ALA A 793 -30.67 -19.00 23.55
C ALA A 793 -30.05 -18.32 24.79
N PHE A 794 -29.01 -17.48 24.60
CA PHE A 794 -28.44 -16.69 25.70
C PHE A 794 -29.47 -15.73 26.33
N ALA A 795 -30.21 -14.98 25.52
CA ALA A 795 -31.23 -14.05 26.00
C ALA A 795 -32.43 -14.75 26.66
N GLN A 796 -32.86 -15.89 26.13
CA GLN A 796 -33.89 -16.73 26.73
C GLN A 796 -33.44 -17.29 28.07
N ALA A 797 -32.16 -17.64 28.22
CA ALA A 797 -31.61 -18.08 29.50
C ALA A 797 -31.70 -16.98 30.56
N GLU A 798 -31.29 -15.75 30.23
CA GLU A 798 -31.39 -14.62 31.18
C GLU A 798 -32.84 -14.23 31.47
N ARG A 799 -33.75 -14.35 30.50
CA ARG A 799 -35.19 -14.19 30.74
C ARG A 799 -35.73 -15.25 31.70
N ALA A 800 -35.39 -16.53 31.47
CA ALA A 800 -35.77 -17.62 32.36
C ALA A 800 -35.23 -17.43 33.78
N LEU A 801 -34.02 -16.87 33.94
CA LEU A 801 -33.48 -16.50 35.24
C LEU A 801 -34.28 -15.40 35.94
N ASN A 802 -34.69 -14.37 35.22
CA ASN A 802 -35.56 -13.31 35.75
C ASN A 802 -36.90 -13.87 36.25
N ASP A 803 -37.42 -14.89 35.57
CA ASP A 803 -38.66 -15.59 35.93
C ASP A 803 -38.46 -16.66 37.03
N GLY A 804 -37.23 -16.86 37.52
CA GLY A 804 -36.90 -17.83 38.56
C GLY A 804 -36.70 -19.28 38.09
N HIS A 805 -36.61 -19.50 36.78
CA HIS A 805 -36.46 -20.81 36.15
C HIS A 805 -34.98 -21.16 35.88
N LEU A 806 -34.33 -21.76 36.88
CA LEU A 806 -32.90 -22.06 36.84
C LEU A 806 -32.50 -23.19 35.87
N ASP A 807 -33.22 -24.31 35.86
CA ASP A 807 -32.87 -25.46 34.99
C ASP A 807 -33.00 -25.14 33.49
N PRO A 808 -34.08 -24.48 33.02
CA PRO A 808 -34.15 -24.04 31.63
C PRO A 808 -33.01 -23.10 31.25
N ALA A 809 -32.63 -22.17 32.14
CA ALA A 809 -31.52 -21.26 31.88
C ALA A 809 -30.18 -21.98 31.69
N ILE A 810 -29.88 -22.99 32.52
CA ILE A 810 -28.66 -23.81 32.39
C ILE A 810 -28.64 -24.54 31.03
N SER A 811 -29.77 -25.11 30.61
CA SER A 811 -29.88 -25.81 29.33
C SER A 811 -29.71 -24.86 28.14
N LEU A 812 -30.32 -23.68 28.20
CA LEU A 812 -30.26 -22.67 27.13
C LEU A 812 -28.83 -22.09 26.98
N LEU A 813 -28.09 -21.90 28.08
CA LEU A 813 -26.69 -21.49 28.01
C LEU A 813 -25.78 -22.58 27.43
N ALA A 814 -26.10 -23.86 27.67
CA ALA A 814 -25.41 -24.98 27.03
C ALA A 814 -25.61 -24.95 25.51
N GLU A 815 -26.86 -24.75 25.06
CA GLU A 815 -27.18 -24.59 23.63
C GLU A 815 -26.46 -23.37 23.03
N SER A 816 -26.51 -22.22 23.71
CA SER A 816 -25.84 -21.00 23.26
C SER A 816 -24.33 -21.19 23.08
N ALA A 817 -23.66 -21.81 24.06
CA ALA A 817 -22.23 -22.09 23.99
C ALA A 817 -21.88 -23.01 22.81
N GLU A 818 -22.67 -24.06 22.57
CA GLU A 818 -22.43 -25.00 21.48
C GLU A 818 -22.65 -24.35 20.11
N LEU A 819 -23.68 -23.53 19.95
CA LEU A 819 -23.93 -22.80 18.69
C LEU A 819 -22.83 -21.75 18.42
N LEU A 820 -22.35 -21.03 19.43
CA LEU A 820 -21.23 -20.09 19.29
C LEU A 820 -19.94 -20.80 18.89
N ARG A 821 -19.69 -22.00 19.44
CA ARG A 821 -18.55 -22.86 19.07
C ARG A 821 -18.62 -23.28 17.60
N GLN A 822 -19.80 -23.70 17.12
CA GLN A 822 -20.02 -24.09 15.73
C GLN A 822 -19.82 -22.93 14.74
N SER A 823 -19.99 -21.69 15.20
CA SER A 823 -19.77 -20.46 14.43
C SER A 823 -18.37 -19.85 14.61
N PHE A 824 -17.47 -20.53 15.33
CA PHE A 824 -16.12 -20.04 15.64
C PHE A 824 -16.09 -18.65 16.33
N LEU A 825 -16.98 -18.46 17.30
CA LEU A 825 -17.06 -17.25 18.15
C LEU A 825 -16.55 -17.56 19.57
N PRO A 826 -15.23 -17.66 19.77
CA PRO A 826 -14.65 -18.18 21.02
C PRO A 826 -14.88 -17.28 22.23
N PHE A 827 -15.03 -15.96 22.03
CA PHE A 827 -15.29 -15.03 23.12
C PHE A 827 -16.72 -15.14 23.63
N GLY A 828 -17.72 -15.12 22.75
CA GLY A 828 -19.11 -15.39 23.09
C GLY A 828 -19.31 -16.78 23.69
N GLU A 829 -18.68 -17.82 23.12
CA GLU A 829 -18.70 -19.17 23.71
C GLU A 829 -18.20 -19.13 25.17
N THR A 830 -17.08 -18.43 25.41
CA THR A 830 -16.53 -18.27 26.76
C THR A 830 -17.53 -17.58 27.70
N LEU A 831 -18.24 -16.55 27.26
CA LEU A 831 -19.24 -15.85 28.08
C LEU A 831 -20.44 -16.76 28.42
N ALA A 832 -20.97 -17.51 27.45
CA ALA A 832 -22.05 -18.47 27.67
C ALA A 832 -21.67 -19.57 28.66
N ARG A 833 -20.47 -20.15 28.51
CA ARG A 833 -19.96 -21.18 29.42
C ARG A 833 -19.70 -20.64 30.82
N ARG A 834 -19.09 -19.45 30.94
CA ARG A 834 -18.87 -18.79 32.24
C ARG A 834 -20.19 -18.56 32.98
N ARG A 835 -21.20 -18.04 32.27
CA ARG A 835 -22.52 -17.83 32.86
C ARG A 835 -23.16 -19.15 33.30
N ARG A 836 -23.04 -20.21 32.52
CA ARG A 836 -23.52 -21.54 32.89
C ARG A 836 -22.82 -22.10 34.14
N ILE A 837 -21.51 -21.92 34.26
CA ILE A 837 -20.72 -22.31 35.43
C ILE A 837 -21.28 -21.66 36.70
N GLU A 838 -21.53 -20.35 36.66
CA GLU A 838 -22.12 -19.61 37.80
C GLU A 838 -23.48 -20.20 38.22
N LEU A 839 -24.32 -20.56 37.25
CA LEU A 839 -25.64 -21.14 37.53
C LEU A 839 -25.59 -22.57 38.04
N LEU A 840 -24.69 -23.41 37.53
CA LEU A 840 -24.48 -24.78 38.03
C LEU A 840 -24.06 -24.74 39.50
N LEU A 841 -23.10 -23.88 39.84
CA LEU A 841 -22.65 -23.71 41.22
C LEU A 841 -23.74 -23.11 42.12
N ARG A 842 -24.60 -22.23 41.58
CA ARG A 842 -25.78 -21.70 42.29
C ARG A 842 -26.85 -22.76 42.54
N ARG A 843 -27.10 -23.64 41.56
CA ARG A 843 -28.06 -24.75 41.69
C ARG A 843 -27.60 -25.77 42.74
N ASN A 844 -26.28 -26.02 42.79
CA ASN A 844 -25.62 -26.88 43.78
C ASN A 844 -26.24 -28.30 43.87
N GLY A 845 -26.64 -28.86 42.72
CA GLY A 845 -27.11 -30.22 42.57
C GLY A 845 -25.99 -31.26 42.48
N VAL A 846 -26.34 -32.53 42.50
CA VAL A 846 -25.40 -33.65 42.34
C VAL A 846 -24.78 -33.58 40.93
N GLY A 847 -23.44 -33.54 40.86
CA GLY A 847 -22.70 -33.45 39.59
C GLY A 847 -22.50 -32.02 39.05
N ASP A 848 -23.11 -30.99 39.65
CA ASP A 848 -23.02 -29.61 39.14
C ASP A 848 -21.60 -29.05 39.19
N ARG A 849 -20.85 -29.40 40.24
CA ARG A 849 -19.45 -29.00 40.37
C ARG A 849 -18.56 -29.66 39.31
N GLU A 850 -18.84 -30.92 38.97
CA GLU A 850 -18.13 -31.65 37.91
C GLU A 850 -18.48 -31.05 36.55
N ALA A 851 -19.76 -30.79 36.26
CA ALA A 851 -20.19 -30.11 35.05
C ALA A 851 -19.58 -28.70 34.93
N ALA A 852 -19.50 -27.93 36.02
CA ALA A 852 -18.83 -26.64 36.04
C ALA A 852 -17.33 -26.76 35.74
N GLN A 853 -16.68 -27.82 36.23
CA GLN A 853 -15.28 -28.12 35.96
C GLN A 853 -15.04 -28.50 34.49
N GLU A 854 -15.96 -29.25 33.88
CA GLU A 854 -15.94 -29.61 32.45
C GLU A 854 -16.12 -28.36 31.55
N GLU A 855 -17.04 -27.47 31.90
CA GLU A 855 -17.25 -26.21 31.19
C GLU A 855 -15.99 -25.32 31.23
N LEU A 856 -15.33 -25.23 32.40
CA LEU A 856 -14.07 -24.51 32.53
C LEU A 856 -13.00 -25.16 31.64
N ALA A 857 -12.87 -26.48 31.67
CA ALA A 857 -11.89 -27.21 30.85
C ALA A 857 -12.12 -27.01 29.34
N ALA A 858 -13.38 -26.86 28.90
CA ALA A 858 -13.74 -26.62 27.50
C ALA A 858 -13.31 -25.23 26.99
N ILE A 859 -13.24 -24.22 27.86
CA ILE A 859 -12.83 -22.84 27.49
C ILE A 859 -11.33 -22.76 27.17
N LEU A 860 -10.48 -23.45 27.95
CA LEU A 860 -9.04 -23.21 27.99
C LEU A 860 -8.24 -23.51 26.70
N PRO A 861 -8.57 -24.55 25.89
CA PRO A 861 -7.77 -24.91 24.73
C PRO A 861 -7.58 -23.78 23.72
N TYR A 862 -8.64 -23.00 23.43
CA TYR A 862 -8.55 -21.87 22.51
C TYR A 862 -7.60 -20.79 23.03
N TRP A 863 -7.81 -20.33 24.27
CA TRP A 863 -7.04 -19.24 24.87
C TRP A 863 -5.57 -19.60 25.10
N ARG A 864 -5.28 -20.88 25.39
CA ARG A 864 -3.90 -21.39 25.45
C ARG A 864 -3.23 -21.38 24.08
N LYS A 865 -3.91 -21.86 23.03
CA LYS A 865 -3.39 -21.81 21.66
C LYS A 865 -3.10 -20.37 21.22
N ALA A 866 -4.01 -19.46 21.54
CA ALA A 866 -3.89 -18.02 21.30
C ALA A 866 -2.77 -17.34 22.10
N LYS A 867 -2.22 -18.02 23.13
CA LYS A 867 -1.26 -17.49 24.11
C LYS A 867 -1.81 -16.26 24.85
N ALA A 868 -3.11 -16.23 25.16
CA ALA A 868 -3.78 -15.12 25.83
C ALA A 868 -3.44 -15.07 27.33
N THR A 869 -2.16 -14.84 27.65
CA THR A 869 -1.58 -14.99 28.99
C THR A 869 -2.26 -14.12 30.05
N TRP A 870 -2.58 -12.86 29.72
CA TRP A 870 -3.26 -11.97 30.65
C TRP A 870 -4.70 -12.45 30.91
N TYR A 871 -5.43 -12.82 29.85
CA TYR A 871 -6.81 -13.28 29.99
C TYR A 871 -6.93 -14.65 30.67
N LEU A 872 -6.00 -15.57 30.41
CA LEU A 872 -5.89 -16.83 31.14
C LEU A 872 -5.69 -16.59 32.64
N GLY A 873 -4.85 -15.62 33.02
CA GLY A 873 -4.69 -15.22 34.42
C GLY A 873 -5.96 -14.61 35.04
N GLN A 874 -6.81 -13.93 34.25
CA GLN A 874 -8.13 -13.48 34.72
C GLN A 874 -9.08 -14.66 34.95
N LEU A 875 -9.12 -15.61 34.01
CA LEU A 875 -9.94 -16.82 34.12
C LEU A 875 -9.52 -17.67 35.32
N GLU A 876 -8.22 -17.77 35.59
CA GLU A 876 -7.67 -18.46 36.76
C GLU A 876 -8.15 -17.83 38.08
N ARG A 877 -8.04 -16.51 38.22
CA ARG A 877 -8.54 -15.80 39.41
C ARG A 877 -10.04 -15.93 39.58
N TRP A 878 -10.79 -15.83 38.49
CA TRP A 878 -12.24 -16.01 38.49
C TRP A 878 -12.64 -17.43 38.91
N ALA A 879 -12.00 -18.46 38.34
CA ALA A 879 -12.24 -19.87 38.69
C ALA A 879 -11.87 -20.17 40.16
N ALA A 880 -10.76 -19.62 40.65
CA ALA A 880 -10.34 -19.76 42.05
C ALA A 880 -11.36 -19.14 43.01
N GLY A 881 -11.94 -17.98 42.66
CA GLY A 881 -13.03 -17.34 43.42
C GLY A 881 -14.30 -18.20 43.53
N LEU A 882 -14.51 -19.12 42.58
CA LEU A 882 -15.61 -20.08 42.57
C LEU A 882 -15.22 -21.45 43.17
N GLY A 883 -13.98 -21.62 43.65
CA GLY A 883 -13.46 -22.88 44.17
C GLY A 883 -13.28 -23.97 43.11
N LEU A 884 -13.20 -23.61 41.84
CA LEU A 884 -12.91 -24.55 40.75
C LEU A 884 -11.39 -24.73 40.59
N VAL A 885 -10.97 -25.92 40.14
CA VAL A 885 -9.56 -26.19 39.89
C VAL A 885 -9.21 -25.64 38.51
N PHE A 886 -8.27 -24.69 38.44
CA PHE A 886 -7.75 -24.25 37.15
C PHE A 886 -6.69 -25.26 36.66
N PRO A 887 -6.95 -26.01 35.58
CA PRO A 887 -5.98 -26.97 35.07
C PRO A 887 -4.73 -26.20 34.63
N LEU A 888 -3.56 -26.48 35.21
CA LEU A 888 -2.30 -25.83 34.82
C LEU A 888 -1.69 -26.49 33.57
N GLU A 889 -1.94 -27.78 33.40
CA GLU A 889 -1.55 -28.54 32.22
C GLU A 889 -2.78 -28.87 31.37
N VAL A 890 -2.55 -29.10 30.08
CA VAL A 890 -3.49 -29.91 29.29
C VAL A 890 -3.42 -31.30 29.90
N SER A 891 -4.19 -31.56 30.95
CA SER A 891 -4.65 -32.92 31.19
C SER A 891 -5.32 -33.29 29.87
N GLU A 892 -4.72 -34.20 29.14
CA GLU A 892 -5.38 -34.90 28.05
C GLU A 892 -6.60 -35.57 28.68
N ALA A 893 -7.68 -34.81 28.80
CA ALA A 893 -9.00 -35.32 29.08
C ALA A 893 -9.31 -36.27 27.93
N ARG A 894 -9.05 -37.56 28.17
CA ARG A 894 -9.39 -38.72 27.34
C ARG A 894 -9.57 -38.35 25.86
N THR A 895 -8.45 -38.02 25.22
CA THR A 895 -8.43 -37.95 23.76
C THR A 895 -8.65 -39.40 23.29
N PRO A 896 -9.61 -39.71 22.41
CA PRO A 896 -9.74 -41.06 21.89
C PRO A 896 -8.40 -41.45 21.25
N ALA A 897 -8.01 -42.72 21.39
CA ALA A 897 -6.72 -43.28 20.95
C ALA A 897 -6.32 -42.99 19.47
N THR A 898 -7.18 -42.34 18.69
CA THR A 898 -6.99 -41.93 17.29
C THR A 898 -5.98 -40.81 17.07
N ARG A 899 -5.73 -39.89 18.02
CA ARG A 899 -4.76 -38.78 17.81
C ARG A 899 -3.30 -39.18 17.98
N SER A 900 -3.01 -40.07 18.95
CA SER A 900 -1.68 -40.71 19.12
C SER A 900 -1.35 -41.61 17.92
N ALA A 901 -2.33 -42.35 17.42
CA ALA A 901 -2.23 -43.18 16.22
C ALA A 901 -1.90 -42.39 14.93
N ARG A 902 -2.49 -41.19 14.74
CA ARG A 902 -2.23 -40.37 13.53
C ARG A 902 -0.80 -39.82 13.47
N ALA A 903 -0.14 -39.66 14.62
CA ALA A 903 1.25 -39.20 14.70
C ALA A 903 2.26 -40.32 14.35
N GLN A 904 1.85 -41.58 14.36
CA GLN A 904 2.71 -42.73 14.03
C GLN A 904 2.82 -43.00 12.51
N LEU A 905 1.92 -42.42 11.71
CA LEU A 905 1.94 -42.53 10.25
C LEU A 905 2.78 -41.43 9.61
N THR A 906 3.63 -41.82 8.67
CA THR A 906 4.33 -40.88 7.78
C THR A 906 3.32 -40.07 6.94
N ALA A 907 3.77 -38.94 6.38
CA ALA A 907 2.92 -38.12 5.50
C ALA A 907 2.32 -38.94 4.35
N ARG A 908 3.11 -39.88 3.79
CA ARG A 908 2.69 -40.75 2.68
C ARG A 908 1.68 -41.81 3.11
N GLU A 909 1.86 -42.40 4.29
CA GLU A 909 0.89 -43.36 4.85
C GLU A 909 -0.44 -42.68 5.21
N ARG A 910 -0.45 -41.41 5.62
CA ARG A 910 -1.68 -40.63 5.85
C ARG A 910 -2.46 -40.39 4.56
N GLU A 911 -1.76 -40.07 3.48
CA GLU A 911 -2.35 -39.91 2.15
C GLU A 911 -2.95 -41.21 1.63
N VAL A 912 -2.24 -42.34 1.77
CA VAL A 912 -2.75 -43.67 1.43
C VAL A 912 -3.96 -44.04 2.30
N ALA A 913 -3.93 -43.79 3.62
CA ALA A 913 -5.06 -44.05 4.52
C ALA A 913 -6.32 -43.24 4.14
N ALA A 914 -6.16 -41.99 3.68
CA ALA A 914 -7.26 -41.17 3.19
C ALA A 914 -7.89 -41.75 1.91
N LEU A 915 -7.07 -42.22 0.97
CA LEU A 915 -7.56 -42.85 -0.26
C LEU A 915 -8.24 -44.20 0.01
N VAL A 916 -7.73 -44.98 0.98
CA VAL A 916 -8.38 -46.19 1.49
C VAL A 916 -9.77 -45.85 2.06
N ALA A 917 -9.89 -44.76 2.81
CA ALA A 917 -11.16 -44.33 3.41
C ALA A 917 -12.22 -43.92 2.38
N THR A 918 -11.79 -43.50 1.19
CA THR A 918 -12.68 -43.21 0.05
C THR A 918 -13.07 -44.46 -0.77
N GLY A 919 -12.64 -45.66 -0.36
CA GLY A 919 -13.05 -46.93 -0.97
C GLY A 919 -12.22 -47.38 -2.18
N LEU A 920 -11.11 -46.70 -2.52
CA LEU A 920 -10.27 -47.08 -3.65
C LEU A 920 -9.55 -48.41 -3.37
N SER A 921 -9.27 -49.18 -4.42
CA SER A 921 -8.42 -50.38 -4.43
C SER A 921 -6.92 -50.04 -4.45
N ASN A 922 -6.03 -51.02 -4.21
CA ASN A 922 -4.58 -50.78 -4.27
C ASN A 922 -4.12 -50.32 -5.66
N LYS A 923 -4.74 -50.86 -6.72
CA LYS A 923 -4.49 -50.45 -8.11
C LYS A 923 -4.86 -48.98 -8.36
N GLU A 924 -6.03 -48.54 -7.91
CA GLU A 924 -6.49 -47.16 -8.08
C GLU A 924 -5.68 -46.17 -7.22
N ILE A 925 -5.24 -46.58 -6.03
CA ILE A 925 -4.31 -45.81 -5.19
C ILE A 925 -2.97 -45.65 -5.90
N ALA A 926 -2.45 -46.74 -6.47
CA ALA A 926 -1.19 -46.75 -7.19
C ALA A 926 -1.21 -45.83 -8.41
N GLU A 927 -2.29 -45.84 -9.19
CA GLU A 927 -2.51 -44.92 -10.32
C GLU A 927 -2.59 -43.46 -9.86
N LYS A 928 -3.37 -43.17 -8.80
CA LYS A 928 -3.57 -41.80 -8.30
C LYS A 928 -2.33 -41.19 -7.65
N LEU A 929 -1.48 -42.03 -7.06
CA LEU A 929 -0.26 -41.63 -6.37
C LEU A 929 1.01 -41.80 -7.22
N VAL A 930 0.88 -42.29 -8.47
CA VAL A 930 1.98 -42.58 -9.40
C VAL A 930 3.05 -43.49 -8.76
N ILE A 931 2.60 -44.60 -8.17
CA ILE A 931 3.46 -45.64 -7.56
C ILE A 931 3.04 -47.04 -8.07
N SER A 932 3.82 -48.08 -7.79
CA SER A 932 3.42 -49.46 -8.16
C SER A 932 2.34 -50.00 -7.22
N GLU A 933 1.47 -50.89 -7.72
CA GLU A 933 0.43 -51.56 -6.92
C GLU A 933 1.00 -52.26 -5.68
N ARG A 934 2.18 -52.88 -5.82
CA ARG A 934 2.93 -53.50 -4.71
C ARG A 934 3.39 -52.49 -3.66
N THR A 935 3.66 -51.24 -4.04
CA THR A 935 4.04 -50.17 -3.11
C THR A 935 2.81 -49.65 -2.36
N ALA A 936 1.67 -49.52 -3.04
CA ALA A 936 0.41 -49.17 -2.40
C ALA A 936 -0.04 -50.25 -1.39
N GLU A 937 0.12 -51.52 -1.74
CA GLU A 937 -0.13 -52.66 -0.85
C GLU A 937 0.78 -52.62 0.39
N GLY A 938 2.09 -52.42 0.22
CA GLY A 938 3.03 -52.31 1.33
C GLY A 938 2.73 -51.12 2.26
N HIS A 939 2.27 -49.98 1.73
CA HIS A 939 1.80 -48.87 2.56
C HIS A 939 0.55 -49.24 3.37
N VAL A 940 -0.40 -49.96 2.78
CA VAL A 940 -1.60 -50.42 3.49
C VAL A 940 -1.24 -51.41 4.60
N GLU A 941 -0.33 -52.36 4.35
CA GLU A 941 0.17 -53.30 5.37
C GLU A 941 0.90 -52.57 6.51
N HIS A 942 1.75 -51.59 6.19
CA HIS A 942 2.41 -50.77 7.20
C HIS A 942 1.43 -49.95 8.04
N ILE A 943 0.36 -49.42 7.43
CA ILE A 943 -0.71 -48.72 8.16
C ILE A 943 -1.43 -49.71 9.10
N LEU A 944 -1.79 -50.90 8.63
CA LEU A 944 -2.40 -51.93 9.47
C LEU A 944 -1.50 -52.30 10.66
N GLY A 945 -0.20 -52.50 10.42
CA GLY A 945 0.77 -52.85 11.45
C GLY A 945 1.00 -51.73 12.47
N LYS A 946 1.18 -50.48 12.01
CA LYS A 946 1.41 -49.33 12.90
C LYS A 946 0.19 -48.97 13.74
N LEU A 947 -1.01 -49.20 13.19
CA LEU A 947 -2.27 -48.87 13.87
C LEU A 947 -2.90 -50.07 14.59
N GLU A 948 -2.23 -51.24 14.59
CA GLU A 948 -2.75 -52.52 15.13
C GLU A 948 -4.13 -52.92 14.58
N LEU A 949 -4.40 -52.58 13.31
CA LEU A 949 -5.66 -52.88 12.63
C LEU A 949 -5.55 -54.20 11.85
N ARG A 950 -6.67 -54.91 11.71
CA ARG A 950 -6.75 -56.23 11.06
C ARG A 950 -7.33 -56.19 9.66
N SER A 951 -7.96 -55.10 9.25
CA SER A 951 -8.58 -54.98 7.93
C SER A 951 -8.55 -53.56 7.36
N ARG A 952 -8.65 -53.49 6.03
CA ARG A 952 -8.76 -52.24 5.28
C ARG A 952 -10.00 -51.42 5.68
N SER A 953 -11.11 -52.07 6.03
CA SER A 953 -12.32 -51.40 6.50
C SER A 953 -12.12 -50.69 7.85
N GLN A 954 -11.24 -51.22 8.70
CA GLN A 954 -10.87 -50.55 9.96
C GLN A 954 -10.02 -49.30 9.72
N ILE A 955 -9.18 -49.26 8.67
CA ILE A 955 -8.45 -48.03 8.29
C ILE A 955 -9.46 -46.93 7.89
N ALA A 956 -10.50 -47.27 7.13
CA ALA A 956 -11.53 -46.33 6.73
C ALA A 956 -12.32 -45.79 7.94
N SER A 957 -12.74 -46.67 8.86
CA SER A 957 -13.42 -46.29 10.10
C SER A 957 -12.55 -45.39 11.00
N TRP A 958 -11.27 -45.76 11.16
CA TRP A 958 -10.28 -44.99 11.92
C TRP A 958 -10.03 -43.60 11.31
N HIS A 959 -9.93 -43.50 9.97
CA HIS A 959 -9.73 -42.23 9.29
C HIS A 959 -10.94 -41.28 9.47
N ALA A 960 -12.16 -41.83 9.46
CA ALA A 960 -13.40 -41.09 9.70
C ALA A 960 -13.62 -40.69 11.17
N GLY A 961 -12.73 -41.08 12.10
CA GLY A 961 -12.84 -40.78 13.52
C GLY A 961 -13.78 -41.71 14.29
N GLY A 962 -14.23 -42.82 13.68
CA GLY A 962 -15.00 -43.88 14.33
C GLY A 962 -14.14 -44.84 15.16
N ASP A 963 -14.79 -45.65 16.00
CA ASP A 963 -14.13 -46.71 16.77
C ASP A 963 -13.81 -47.91 15.85
N PRO A 964 -12.53 -48.22 15.57
CA PRO A 964 -12.15 -49.28 14.64
C PRO A 964 -12.53 -50.69 15.13
N THR A 965 -12.87 -50.87 16.41
CA THR A 965 -13.30 -52.18 16.97
C THR A 965 -14.72 -52.58 16.57
N ARG A 966 -15.55 -51.63 16.08
CA ARG A 966 -16.93 -51.90 15.64
C ARG A 966 -17.07 -52.26 14.15
N ALA A 967 -16.00 -52.16 13.37
CA ALA A 967 -16.02 -52.45 11.92
C ALA A 967 -15.78 -53.95 11.63
N SER A 968 -16.57 -54.83 12.25
CA SER A 968 -16.77 -56.21 11.81
C SER A 968 -18.07 -56.78 12.37
N SER A 969 -19.17 -56.37 11.76
CA SER A 969 -20.39 -57.18 11.58
C SER A 969 -20.81 -57.06 10.13
#